data_AF-A0A7Y1XLI4-F1
#
_entry.id   AF-A0A7Y1XLI4-F1
#
_cell.length_a   1.000
_cell.length_b   1.000
_cell.length_c   1.000
_cell.angle_alpha   90.00
_cell.angle_beta   90.00
_cell.angle_gamma   90.00
#
_symmetry.space_group_name_H-M   'P 1'
#
loop_
_entity.id
_entity.type
_entity.pdbx_description
1 polymer ?
#
loop_
_entity_poly.entity_id
_entity_poly.type
_entity_poly.pdbx_seq_one_letter_code
_entity_poly.pdbx_strand_id
1 'polypeptide(L)'
;MNRLVMGGGGGGSNGNDAGWDVQLSSGQAGGGMIMARFKNYAGSGAFRANGDSPGTGASEGIGGGGAGGTIAILTDNADLSSAVFQSNGGNGGFASNASDGGGGGGGGGLVFIANSTGVTSTALGGAGGGSSSGGEYDGVAGQVGVQFDTNYSLPPSAPFECTFSPDSDGDSVVDAIDLDDDNDGIPDSVEGAGDSDGDGVIDSLDIDSDNDGIVDNVEAQSDAAYVAPTGNDTDGDGLDNAYDSDNGGSAIVVVNTDAADQPDYLDDDSDNDGVPDLIEGFDANSNGVADVNPAPANADADGDGLNDNFDTVSGPAANNATGSNAALQNTDGADNRDWRDADDDNDVIPTAGEDANSNNNFADDDADADGLPDYLESATVDTDGDGFAAQDDPDEADPCNPSTSGPGCTVDSDGDGLPDSVEVVLGTDPNDADSDNDGLSDGDEVGANGVLDAGETDPLDADSDDDGLSDGDEVNGTGLLASFAPTDPLDGDTDGDGILDGIEVGAAAGGVAGGVSDAANIPFTGTAPGYAGDADSGSTTDPNNIDSDGDGLADGVEDANQDGQTINTIGGTGGAAGSGETDPNNADTDGDSLNDGVEVNGTGPLAAYGATNPLDTDTDDGGVADGVEAITDSTNPTAGNAADDNIDSDGDGLNDGVELGLGTDPNNADTDGDGIGDGVEIGGDGTIDAGDTDPLDL
;
A
#
# COMPACT_ATOMS: atom_id res chain seq x y z
N MET A 1 -35.86 36.64 -36.02
CA MET A 1 -36.06 37.26 -37.35
C MET A 1 -36.35 36.14 -38.34
N ASN A 2 -37.50 36.10 -39.02
CA ASN A 2 -37.89 34.99 -39.92
C ASN A 2 -37.54 35.29 -41.38
N ARG A 3 -36.25 35.44 -41.70
CA ARG A 3 -35.76 35.53 -43.08
C ARG A 3 -34.43 34.81 -43.23
N LEU A 4 -34.45 33.67 -43.90
CA LEU A 4 -33.27 33.03 -44.47
C LEU A 4 -32.84 33.85 -45.69
N VAL A 5 -31.67 34.47 -45.63
CA VAL A 5 -31.07 35.20 -46.75
C VAL A 5 -30.00 34.30 -47.35
N MET A 6 -30.28 33.72 -48.52
CA MET A 6 -29.30 32.96 -49.29
C MET A 6 -28.50 33.89 -50.21
N GLY A 7 -27.17 33.81 -50.17
CA GLY A 7 -26.25 34.55 -51.04
C GLY A 7 -26.54 34.27 -52.52
N GLY A 8 -26.54 35.33 -53.34
CA GLY A 8 -27.07 35.33 -54.71
C GLY A 8 -26.16 34.72 -55.79
N GLY A 9 -26.77 34.27 -56.89
CA GLY A 9 -26.06 33.81 -58.08
C GLY A 9 -25.22 34.90 -58.74
N GLY A 10 -24.08 34.52 -59.32
CA GLY A 10 -23.21 35.41 -60.11
C GLY A 10 -23.94 35.96 -61.33
N GLY A 11 -23.71 37.24 -61.64
CA GLY A 11 -24.31 37.88 -62.82
C GLY A 11 -23.68 37.36 -64.13
N GLY A 12 -24.51 36.96 -65.09
CA GLY A 12 -24.08 36.76 -66.47
C GLY A 12 -23.97 38.10 -67.21
N SER A 13 -22.92 38.30 -68.00
CA SER A 13 -22.84 39.42 -68.95
C SER A 13 -23.51 39.04 -70.27
N ASN A 14 -24.09 40.02 -70.97
CA ASN A 14 -24.61 39.86 -72.33
C ASN A 14 -23.80 40.82 -73.23
N GLY A 15 -22.96 40.29 -74.11
CA GLY A 15 -22.32 41.08 -75.18
C GLY A 15 -23.38 41.60 -76.14
N ASN A 16 -23.30 42.85 -76.57
CA ASN A 16 -24.27 43.48 -77.47
C ASN A 16 -23.77 43.46 -78.92
N ASP A 17 -23.40 42.28 -79.40
CA ASP A 17 -22.79 42.07 -80.70
C ASP A 17 -23.79 41.36 -81.60
N ALA A 18 -24.43 42.12 -82.49
CA ALA A 18 -25.39 41.59 -83.44
C ALA A 18 -24.67 40.79 -84.54
N GLY A 19 -24.28 39.53 -84.27
CA GLY A 19 -23.88 38.61 -85.33
C GLY A 19 -23.13 37.35 -84.89
N TRP A 20 -23.85 36.23 -84.80
CA TRP A 20 -23.36 34.85 -84.98
C TRP A 20 -22.27 34.32 -84.03
N ASP A 21 -22.40 34.54 -82.73
CA ASP A 21 -21.87 33.61 -81.73
C ASP A 21 -22.82 33.51 -80.53
N VAL A 22 -23.11 32.29 -80.07
CA VAL A 22 -23.99 32.01 -78.91
C VAL A 22 -23.28 30.95 -78.07
N GLN A 23 -22.26 31.37 -77.33
CA GLN A 23 -21.88 30.69 -76.10
C GLN A 23 -22.03 31.66 -74.92
N LEU A 24 -23.18 31.56 -74.26
CA LEU A 24 -23.40 32.19 -72.96
C LEU A 24 -22.47 31.51 -71.95
N SER A 25 -21.60 32.26 -71.27
CA SER A 25 -20.88 31.73 -70.12
C SER A 25 -21.84 31.60 -68.94
N SER A 26 -21.86 30.43 -68.30
CA SER A 26 -22.56 30.24 -67.04
C SER A 26 -21.82 31.00 -65.95
N GLY A 27 -22.49 31.91 -65.23
CA GLY A 27 -21.95 32.43 -63.98
C GLY A 27 -21.62 31.26 -63.04
N GLN A 28 -20.52 31.36 -62.29
CA GLN A 28 -20.22 30.37 -61.25
C GLN A 28 -21.27 30.48 -60.13
N ALA A 29 -21.80 29.33 -59.70
CA ALA A 29 -22.71 29.26 -58.56
C ALA A 29 -21.97 29.62 -57.25
N GLY A 30 -22.72 30.19 -56.29
CA GLY A 30 -22.21 31.02 -55.19
C GLY A 30 -21.59 30.29 -53.99
N GLY A 31 -21.19 31.05 -52.98
CA GLY A 31 -20.46 30.59 -51.80
C GLY A 31 -21.28 29.75 -50.82
N GLY A 32 -20.57 28.88 -50.08
CA GLY A 32 -21.14 27.90 -49.13
C GLY A 32 -21.72 28.50 -47.85
N MET A 33 -22.28 27.65 -46.99
CA MET A 33 -22.85 28.05 -45.69
C MET A 33 -22.10 27.34 -44.56
N ILE A 34 -21.69 28.10 -43.54
CA ILE A 34 -21.12 27.59 -42.30
C ILE A 34 -22.07 27.99 -41.16
N MET A 35 -22.62 27.00 -40.46
CA MET A 35 -23.30 27.20 -39.18
C MET A 35 -22.56 26.40 -38.11
N ALA A 36 -22.17 27.03 -37.02
CA ALA A 36 -21.52 26.34 -35.91
C ALA A 36 -21.96 26.92 -34.55
N ARG A 37 -21.97 26.07 -33.53
CA ARG A 37 -22.16 26.49 -32.13
C ARG A 37 -20.96 26.05 -31.29
N PHE A 38 -20.42 26.97 -30.49
CA PHE A 38 -19.30 26.68 -29.59
C PHE A 38 -19.72 26.90 -28.13
N LYS A 39 -19.54 25.90 -27.26
CA LYS A 39 -19.52 26.11 -25.80
C LYS A 39 -18.22 26.80 -25.39
N ASN A 40 -17.07 26.25 -25.80
CA ASN A 40 -15.73 26.81 -25.61
C ASN A 40 -14.94 26.75 -26.93
N TYR A 41 -14.07 27.73 -27.21
CA TYR A 41 -13.18 27.73 -28.38
C TYR A 41 -11.74 28.00 -27.93
N ALA A 42 -10.86 27.01 -28.10
CA ALA A 42 -9.44 27.08 -27.70
C ALA A 42 -8.46 27.01 -28.88
N GLY A 43 -8.96 26.93 -30.12
CA GLY A 43 -8.17 26.74 -31.33
C GLY A 43 -7.66 28.03 -31.99
N SER A 44 -6.80 27.88 -32.99
CA SER A 44 -6.46 28.93 -33.96
C SER A 44 -6.86 28.45 -35.36
N GLY A 45 -7.66 29.23 -36.09
CA GLY A 45 -8.29 28.73 -37.31
C GLY A 45 -9.06 29.78 -38.09
N ALA A 46 -9.39 29.48 -39.34
CA ALA A 46 -10.14 30.38 -40.22
C ALA A 46 -11.37 29.70 -40.83
N PHE A 47 -12.55 30.28 -40.60
CA PHE A 47 -13.81 29.87 -41.20
C PHE A 47 -14.04 30.70 -42.46
N ARG A 48 -14.07 30.06 -43.63
CA ARG A 48 -14.11 30.75 -44.92
C ARG A 48 -15.27 30.27 -45.77
N ALA A 49 -16.24 31.15 -45.97
CA ALA A 49 -17.34 30.96 -46.90
C ALA A 49 -17.18 31.94 -48.07
N ASN A 50 -16.06 31.87 -48.78
CA ASN A 50 -15.76 32.80 -49.87
C ASN A 50 -16.42 32.34 -51.18
N GLY A 51 -16.81 33.29 -52.02
CA GLY A 51 -17.33 33.03 -53.37
C GLY A 51 -16.20 32.68 -54.34
N ASP A 52 -16.52 31.84 -55.32
CA ASP A 52 -15.54 31.39 -56.33
C ASP A 52 -15.23 32.49 -57.36
N SER A 53 -13.99 32.54 -57.83
CA SER A 53 -13.53 33.50 -58.84
C SER A 53 -13.34 32.79 -60.17
N PRO A 54 -13.92 33.28 -61.29
CA PRO A 54 -13.83 32.60 -62.57
C PRO A 54 -12.44 32.75 -63.15
N GLY A 55 -12.02 31.74 -63.93
CA GLY A 55 -10.74 31.72 -64.63
C GLY A 55 -10.62 32.77 -65.74
N THR A 56 -9.42 32.90 -66.30
CA THR A 56 -9.14 33.74 -67.47
C THR A 56 -9.53 33.00 -68.76
N GLY A 57 -10.16 33.70 -69.71
CA GLY A 57 -10.66 33.06 -70.94
C GLY A 57 -10.74 34.01 -72.13
N ALA A 58 -10.67 33.44 -73.34
CA ALA A 58 -10.77 34.15 -74.62
C ALA A 58 -12.22 34.32 -75.12
N SER A 59 -13.22 34.24 -74.23
CA SER A 59 -14.65 34.32 -74.57
C SER A 59 -15.20 35.74 -74.44
N GLU A 60 -16.21 36.08 -75.27
CA GLU A 60 -16.85 37.41 -75.38
C GLU A 60 -17.55 37.93 -74.10
N GLY A 61 -17.55 37.13 -73.03
CA GLY A 61 -17.89 37.53 -71.68
C GLY A 61 -17.55 36.43 -70.70
N ILE A 62 -16.59 36.65 -69.82
CA ILE A 62 -16.38 35.76 -68.67
C ILE A 62 -17.46 36.03 -67.62
N GLY A 63 -18.01 34.97 -67.03
CA GLY A 63 -19.05 35.09 -66.01
C GLY A 63 -18.61 35.96 -64.83
N GLY A 64 -19.58 36.54 -64.12
CA GLY A 64 -19.30 37.22 -62.85
C GLY A 64 -18.85 36.23 -61.77
N GLY A 65 -18.07 36.72 -60.80
CA GLY A 65 -17.68 35.92 -59.63
C GLY A 65 -18.89 35.53 -58.78
N GLY A 66 -18.81 34.36 -58.12
CA GLY A 66 -19.86 33.88 -57.23
C GLY A 66 -19.99 34.81 -56.01
N ALA A 67 -21.19 34.96 -55.44
CA ALA A 67 -21.32 35.69 -54.18
C ALA A 67 -20.60 34.96 -53.03
N GLY A 68 -20.17 35.71 -52.01
CA GLY A 68 -19.71 35.14 -50.75
C GLY A 68 -20.85 34.41 -50.05
N GLY A 69 -20.48 33.40 -49.26
CA GLY A 69 -21.35 32.52 -48.51
C GLY A 69 -21.97 33.13 -47.26
N THR A 70 -22.52 32.31 -46.36
CA THR A 70 -23.04 32.77 -45.06
C THR A 70 -22.31 32.06 -43.94
N ILE A 71 -21.84 32.82 -42.95
CA ILE A 71 -21.27 32.32 -41.71
C ILE A 71 -22.19 32.74 -40.57
N ALA A 72 -22.74 31.78 -39.84
CA ALA A 72 -23.52 32.00 -38.63
C ALA A 72 -22.89 31.23 -37.47
N ILE A 73 -22.36 31.94 -36.48
CA ILE A 73 -21.74 31.36 -35.29
C ILE A 73 -22.55 31.79 -34.07
N LEU A 74 -22.94 30.81 -33.25
CA LEU A 74 -23.52 31.06 -31.94
C LEU A 74 -22.54 30.55 -30.89
N THR A 75 -22.27 31.31 -29.85
CA THR A 75 -21.46 30.81 -28.73
C THR A 75 -22.11 31.07 -27.39
N ASP A 76 -21.60 30.45 -26.33
CA ASP A 76 -22.02 30.69 -24.96
C ASP A 76 -21.02 31.65 -24.25
N ASN A 77 -20.76 32.83 -24.82
CA ASN A 77 -19.75 33.82 -24.38
C ASN A 77 -18.28 33.42 -24.60
N ALA A 78 -17.96 32.73 -25.70
CA ALA A 78 -16.58 32.35 -26.01
C ALA A 78 -15.73 33.55 -26.48
N ASP A 79 -14.43 33.55 -26.15
CA ASP A 79 -13.46 34.47 -26.76
C ASP A 79 -12.97 33.93 -28.10
N LEU A 80 -13.23 34.67 -29.18
CA LEU A 80 -12.90 34.29 -30.55
C LEU A 80 -11.72 35.11 -31.10
N SER A 81 -10.89 35.64 -30.20
CA SER A 81 -9.73 36.49 -30.54
C SER A 81 -8.69 35.82 -31.43
N SER A 82 -8.59 34.48 -31.37
CA SER A 82 -7.71 33.65 -32.20
C SER A 82 -8.36 33.12 -33.49
N ALA A 83 -9.65 33.38 -33.71
CA ALA A 83 -10.39 32.92 -34.89
C ALA A 83 -10.54 34.01 -35.94
N VAL A 84 -10.53 33.60 -37.22
CA VAL A 84 -10.73 34.52 -38.36
C VAL A 84 -11.92 34.07 -39.20
N PHE A 85 -12.93 34.93 -39.33
CA PHE A 85 -14.14 34.63 -40.10
C PHE A 85 -14.16 35.45 -41.39
N GLN A 86 -14.22 34.79 -42.56
CA GLN A 86 -14.15 35.47 -43.85
C GLN A 86 -15.26 35.02 -44.79
N SER A 87 -16.01 35.98 -45.31
CA SER A 87 -17.08 35.74 -46.28
C SER A 87 -17.00 36.75 -47.42
N ASN A 88 -16.00 36.56 -48.28
CA ASN A 88 -15.72 37.44 -49.41
C ASN A 88 -16.45 36.99 -50.67
N GLY A 89 -16.92 37.93 -51.47
CA GLY A 89 -17.41 37.65 -52.82
C GLY A 89 -16.27 37.22 -53.75
N GLY A 90 -16.59 36.40 -54.73
CA GLY A 90 -15.69 36.01 -55.81
C GLY A 90 -15.41 37.17 -56.75
N ASN A 91 -14.17 37.30 -57.23
CA ASN A 91 -13.81 38.36 -58.17
C ASN A 91 -14.40 38.08 -59.55
N GLY A 92 -14.67 39.11 -60.35
CA GLY A 92 -15.00 38.94 -61.77
C GLY A 92 -13.79 38.49 -62.58
N GLY A 93 -14.01 37.76 -63.68
CA GLY A 93 -12.91 37.26 -64.51
C GLY A 93 -12.18 38.35 -65.30
N PHE A 94 -11.05 38.00 -65.92
CA PHE A 94 -10.31 38.86 -66.86
C PHE A 94 -10.45 38.44 -68.33
N ALA A 95 -10.91 39.36 -69.20
CA ALA A 95 -11.09 39.12 -70.63
C ALA A 95 -9.79 39.42 -71.38
N SER A 96 -9.37 38.52 -72.29
CA SER A 96 -8.13 38.71 -73.04
C SER A 96 -8.24 39.70 -74.20
N ASN A 97 -9.46 39.96 -74.73
CA ASN A 97 -9.69 40.86 -75.86
C ASN A 97 -10.15 42.26 -75.41
N ALA A 98 -9.73 43.28 -76.17
CA ALA A 98 -9.98 44.69 -75.90
C ALA A 98 -11.44 45.14 -76.14
N SER A 99 -12.21 44.37 -76.92
CA SER A 99 -13.61 44.64 -77.26
C SER A 99 -14.61 44.11 -76.23
N ASP A 100 -14.16 43.24 -75.32
CA ASP A 100 -15.02 42.40 -74.50
C ASP A 100 -15.02 42.92 -73.06
N GLY A 101 -16.19 42.97 -72.42
CA GLY A 101 -16.34 43.47 -71.05
C GLY A 101 -15.91 42.45 -69.99
N GLY A 102 -15.31 42.94 -68.90
CA GLY A 102 -14.99 42.11 -67.74
C GLY A 102 -16.26 41.64 -67.00
N GLY A 103 -16.22 40.45 -66.39
CA GLY A 103 -17.30 39.96 -65.53
C GLY A 103 -17.46 40.83 -64.27
N GLY A 104 -18.67 40.97 -63.73
CA GLY A 104 -18.87 41.66 -62.44
C GLY A 104 -18.30 40.87 -61.26
N GLY A 105 -17.90 41.55 -60.20
CA GLY A 105 -17.57 40.90 -58.92
C GLY A 105 -18.83 40.41 -58.21
N GLY A 106 -18.76 39.24 -57.58
CA GLY A 106 -19.84 38.72 -56.75
C GLY A 106 -20.02 39.54 -55.48
N GLY A 107 -21.25 39.65 -54.97
CA GLY A 107 -21.50 40.31 -53.67
C GLY A 107 -20.79 39.59 -52.52
N GLY A 108 -20.46 40.31 -51.45
CA GLY A 108 -19.93 39.72 -50.22
C GLY A 108 -20.98 38.94 -49.44
N GLY A 109 -20.52 38.07 -48.55
CA GLY A 109 -21.40 37.20 -47.79
C GLY A 109 -21.94 37.81 -46.49
N LEU A 110 -22.72 37.03 -45.74
CA LEU A 110 -23.23 37.42 -44.43
C LEU A 110 -22.37 36.78 -43.34
N VAL A 111 -21.79 37.56 -42.45
CA VAL A 111 -21.18 37.04 -41.22
C VAL A 111 -22.02 37.50 -40.04
N PHE A 112 -22.55 36.53 -39.30
CA PHE A 112 -23.33 36.72 -38.08
C PHE A 112 -22.65 35.93 -36.96
N ILE A 113 -22.20 36.63 -35.92
CA ILE A 113 -21.59 36.02 -34.74
C ILE A 113 -22.28 36.60 -33.50
N ALA A 114 -22.77 35.72 -32.62
CA ALA A 114 -23.51 36.10 -31.44
C ALA A 114 -22.84 35.59 -30.15
N ASN A 115 -23.03 36.35 -29.06
CA ASN A 115 -22.56 36.06 -27.71
C ASN A 115 -21.06 35.74 -27.64
N SER A 116 -20.17 36.59 -28.16
CA SER A 116 -18.72 36.30 -28.20
C SER A 116 -17.87 37.55 -27.99
N THR A 117 -16.64 37.40 -27.50
CA THR A 117 -15.66 38.49 -27.42
C THR A 117 -14.52 38.31 -28.43
N GLY A 118 -13.75 39.37 -28.67
CA GLY A 118 -12.48 39.28 -29.43
C GLY A 118 -12.60 39.01 -30.94
N VAL A 119 -13.80 38.93 -31.50
CA VAL A 119 -14.04 38.52 -32.89
C VAL A 119 -13.26 39.35 -33.92
N THR A 120 -12.59 38.66 -34.84
CA THR A 120 -12.08 39.24 -36.09
C THR A 120 -12.82 38.65 -37.28
N SER A 121 -13.69 39.43 -37.92
CA SER A 121 -14.46 39.00 -39.09
C SER A 121 -14.32 39.94 -40.29
N THR A 122 -14.54 39.44 -41.50
CA THR A 122 -14.46 40.20 -42.75
C THR A 122 -15.49 39.70 -43.75
N ALA A 123 -16.29 40.61 -44.31
CA ALA A 123 -17.19 40.32 -45.41
C ALA A 123 -17.01 41.35 -46.53
N LEU A 124 -16.24 41.03 -47.57
CA LEU A 124 -16.00 41.95 -48.69
C LEU A 124 -16.77 41.53 -49.94
N GLY A 125 -17.11 42.50 -50.78
CA GLY A 125 -17.53 42.20 -52.15
C GLY A 125 -16.33 41.76 -52.98
N GLY A 126 -16.59 40.95 -54.00
CA GLY A 126 -15.56 40.59 -54.98
C GLY A 126 -15.20 41.79 -55.86
N ALA A 127 -13.94 41.86 -56.30
CA ALA A 127 -13.50 42.88 -57.24
C ALA A 127 -14.19 42.70 -58.60
N GLY A 128 -14.43 43.81 -59.31
CA GLY A 128 -14.87 43.75 -60.70
C GLY A 128 -13.78 43.16 -61.60
N GLY A 129 -14.18 42.41 -62.61
CA GLY A 129 -13.29 41.90 -63.66
C GLY A 129 -12.82 43.00 -64.60
N GLY A 130 -11.72 42.77 -65.32
CA GLY A 130 -11.12 43.76 -66.23
C GLY A 130 -10.82 43.22 -67.64
N SER A 131 -10.36 44.12 -68.52
CA SER A 131 -9.89 43.79 -69.87
C SER A 131 -8.44 44.24 -70.10
N SER A 132 -7.73 43.57 -71.01
CA SER A 132 -6.29 43.75 -71.29
C SER A 132 -5.87 45.16 -71.76
N SER A 133 -6.81 46.05 -72.09
CA SER A 133 -6.52 47.41 -72.59
C SER A 133 -7.16 48.58 -71.84
N GLY A 134 -7.79 48.36 -70.69
CA GLY A 134 -8.26 49.43 -69.79
C GLY A 134 -9.27 50.43 -70.40
N GLY A 135 -10.18 49.96 -71.24
CA GLY A 135 -11.20 50.79 -71.90
C GLY A 135 -12.63 50.46 -71.44
N GLU A 136 -13.46 51.50 -71.33
CA GLU A 136 -14.94 51.67 -71.20
C GLU A 136 -15.87 50.57 -70.56
N TYR A 137 -15.48 49.31 -70.40
CA TYR A 137 -16.32 48.19 -69.96
C TYR A 137 -15.69 47.31 -68.85
N ASP A 138 -15.14 47.94 -67.80
CA ASP A 138 -14.73 47.22 -66.60
C ASP A 138 -15.94 46.71 -65.80
N GLY A 139 -15.81 45.51 -65.23
CA GLY A 139 -16.83 44.91 -64.38
C GLY A 139 -17.05 45.73 -63.11
N VAL A 140 -18.29 45.79 -62.64
CA VAL A 140 -18.61 46.46 -61.37
C VAL A 140 -18.20 45.53 -60.23
N ALA A 141 -17.49 46.07 -59.23
CA ALA A 141 -17.21 45.33 -58.00
C ALA A 141 -18.52 44.96 -57.28
N GLY A 142 -18.55 43.77 -56.69
CA GLY A 142 -19.69 43.32 -55.91
C GLY A 142 -19.91 44.20 -54.68
N GLN A 143 -21.15 44.27 -54.22
CA GLN A 143 -21.44 44.97 -52.97
C GLN A 143 -20.76 44.25 -51.80
N VAL A 144 -20.26 45.01 -50.83
CA VAL A 144 -19.73 44.48 -49.58
C VAL A 144 -20.85 43.76 -48.83
N GLY A 145 -20.51 42.61 -48.24
CA GLY A 145 -21.43 41.80 -47.46
C GLY A 145 -21.91 42.50 -46.19
N VAL A 146 -22.90 41.93 -45.51
CA VAL A 146 -23.35 42.46 -44.21
C VAL A 146 -22.59 41.75 -43.10
N GLN A 147 -21.95 42.52 -42.23
CA GLN A 147 -21.21 42.03 -41.07
C GLN A 147 -21.96 42.43 -39.80
N PHE A 148 -22.43 41.45 -39.04
CA PHE A 148 -22.98 41.62 -37.70
C PHE A 148 -22.02 41.00 -36.69
N ASP A 149 -21.18 41.85 -36.12
CA ASP A 149 -20.27 41.52 -35.04
C ASP A 149 -20.77 42.22 -33.78
N THR A 150 -21.81 41.63 -33.18
CA THR A 150 -22.50 42.24 -32.06
C THR A 150 -22.64 41.25 -30.92
N ASN A 151 -22.31 41.71 -29.70
CA ASN A 151 -22.76 41.18 -28.42
C ASN A 151 -24.30 41.24 -28.28
N TYR A 152 -25.02 40.72 -29.25
CA TYR A 152 -26.46 40.63 -29.23
C TYR A 152 -26.82 39.38 -28.44
N SER A 153 -27.10 39.56 -27.15
CA SER A 153 -27.65 38.51 -26.29
C SER A 153 -29.01 38.10 -26.86
N LEU A 154 -29.08 36.89 -27.43
CA LEU A 154 -30.36 36.25 -27.69
C LEU A 154 -31.00 35.89 -26.35
N PRO A 155 -32.30 36.17 -26.14
CA PRO A 155 -32.98 35.78 -24.92
C PRO A 155 -32.96 34.24 -24.77
N PRO A 156 -32.67 33.70 -23.57
CA PRO A 156 -32.61 32.26 -23.34
C PRO A 156 -34.03 31.71 -23.28
N SER A 157 -34.59 31.21 -24.38
CA SER A 157 -35.78 30.31 -24.39
C SER A 157 -36.36 30.02 -25.79
N ALA A 158 -35.53 29.62 -26.74
CA ALA A 158 -36.01 28.77 -27.83
C ALA A 158 -34.83 27.92 -28.34
N PRO A 159 -34.71 26.65 -27.94
CA PRO A 159 -33.72 25.77 -28.54
C PRO A 159 -34.07 25.62 -30.02
N PHE A 160 -33.07 25.88 -30.87
CA PHE A 160 -33.05 25.35 -32.22
C PHE A 160 -32.45 23.95 -32.06
N GLU A 161 -33.31 22.96 -31.84
CA GLU A 161 -32.94 21.54 -31.76
C GLU A 161 -32.59 21.09 -33.20
N CYS A 162 -31.31 20.84 -33.47
CA CYS A 162 -30.95 19.82 -34.44
C CYS A 162 -30.90 18.52 -33.64
N THR A 163 -31.92 17.68 -33.78
CA THR A 163 -31.85 16.29 -33.32
C THR A 163 -30.92 15.57 -34.30
N PHE A 164 -29.72 15.22 -33.86
CA PHE A 164 -29.02 14.10 -34.46
C PHE A 164 -29.82 12.85 -34.09
N SER A 165 -29.98 11.92 -35.02
CA SER A 165 -30.32 10.56 -34.61
C SER A 165 -29.11 10.03 -33.84
N PRO A 166 -29.32 9.32 -32.72
CA PRO A 166 -28.30 8.48 -32.11
C PRO A 166 -27.63 7.55 -33.14
N ASP A 167 -26.38 7.22 -32.83
CA ASP A 167 -25.38 6.46 -33.60
C ASP A 167 -24.39 6.01 -32.53
N SER A 168 -24.75 4.93 -31.81
CA SER A 168 -24.11 4.50 -30.56
C SER A 168 -22.69 3.99 -30.79
N ASP A 169 -22.50 3.10 -31.76
CA ASP A 169 -21.18 2.56 -32.12
C ASP A 169 -20.32 3.49 -33.00
N GLY A 170 -20.94 4.52 -33.61
CA GLY A 170 -20.26 5.50 -34.42
C GLY A 170 -19.84 5.00 -35.80
N ASP A 171 -20.44 3.93 -36.31
CA ASP A 171 -20.11 3.33 -37.62
C ASP A 171 -20.71 4.11 -38.81
N SER A 172 -21.53 5.12 -38.53
CA SER A 172 -22.27 5.99 -39.48
C SER A 172 -23.58 5.43 -40.03
N VAL A 173 -24.03 4.29 -39.54
CA VAL A 173 -25.44 3.88 -39.51
C VAL A 173 -26.07 4.61 -38.31
N VAL A 174 -27.38 4.53 -38.10
CA VAL A 174 -28.03 5.24 -36.97
C VAL A 174 -28.94 4.25 -36.31
N ASP A 175 -29.06 4.30 -34.99
CA ASP A 175 -29.69 3.25 -34.19
C ASP A 175 -31.11 2.87 -34.69
N ALA A 176 -31.80 3.84 -35.29
CA ALA A 176 -33.14 3.62 -35.83
C ALA A 176 -33.22 2.69 -37.06
N ILE A 177 -32.10 2.40 -37.72
CA ILE A 177 -31.99 1.53 -38.91
C ILE A 177 -30.82 0.56 -38.85
N ASP A 178 -30.02 0.63 -37.80
CA ASP A 178 -28.99 -0.35 -37.50
C ASP A 178 -29.62 -1.72 -37.22
N LEU A 179 -28.81 -2.77 -37.32
CA LEU A 179 -29.18 -4.12 -36.91
C LEU A 179 -28.44 -4.58 -35.65
N ASP A 180 -27.39 -3.85 -35.26
CA ASP A 180 -26.42 -4.16 -34.23
C ASP A 180 -25.88 -2.83 -33.70
N ASP A 181 -26.66 -2.17 -32.83
CA ASP A 181 -26.46 -0.77 -32.42
C ASP A 181 -25.13 -0.51 -31.67
N ASP A 182 -24.51 -1.52 -31.07
CA ASP A 182 -23.23 -1.47 -30.32
C ASP A 182 -22.07 -2.25 -30.98
N ASN A 183 -22.34 -3.00 -32.05
CA ASN A 183 -21.35 -3.72 -32.87
C ASN A 183 -20.63 -4.86 -32.14
N ASP A 184 -21.27 -5.46 -31.15
CA ASP A 184 -20.79 -6.65 -30.46
C ASP A 184 -21.01 -7.93 -31.29
N GLY A 185 -21.80 -7.86 -32.37
CA GLY A 185 -22.13 -8.97 -33.28
C GLY A 185 -23.40 -9.76 -32.93
N ILE A 186 -24.07 -9.42 -31.84
CA ILE A 186 -25.39 -9.90 -31.44
C ILE A 186 -26.42 -8.87 -31.95
N PRO A 187 -27.32 -9.24 -32.89
CA PRO A 187 -28.20 -8.22 -33.50
C PRO A 187 -29.38 -7.85 -32.59
N ASP A 188 -29.77 -6.57 -32.43
CA ASP A 188 -30.76 -6.05 -31.44
C ASP A 188 -32.07 -6.85 -31.34
N SER A 189 -32.42 -7.56 -32.39
CA SER A 189 -33.53 -8.51 -32.40
C SER A 189 -33.37 -9.70 -31.44
N VAL A 190 -32.15 -9.94 -30.95
CA VAL A 190 -31.73 -11.01 -30.05
C VAL A 190 -31.67 -10.47 -28.61
N GLU A 191 -30.91 -9.42 -28.30
CA GLU A 191 -30.84 -8.84 -26.94
C GLU A 191 -32.14 -8.11 -26.57
N GLY A 192 -32.66 -7.33 -27.52
CA GLY A 192 -33.99 -6.75 -27.43
C GLY A 192 -34.02 -5.36 -26.78
N ALA A 193 -34.42 -5.28 -25.51
CA ALA A 193 -34.58 -3.99 -24.82
C ALA A 193 -34.50 -4.17 -23.29
N GLY A 194 -33.77 -5.21 -22.86
CA GLY A 194 -33.40 -5.41 -21.47
C GLY A 194 -32.31 -4.41 -21.06
N ASP A 195 -31.84 -4.59 -19.84
CA ASP A 195 -30.86 -3.76 -19.12
C ASP A 195 -30.48 -4.68 -17.96
N SER A 196 -29.59 -5.61 -18.26
CA SER A 196 -29.37 -6.83 -17.47
C SER A 196 -28.58 -6.54 -16.21
N ASP A 197 -27.53 -5.72 -16.29
CA ASP A 197 -26.77 -5.21 -15.15
C ASP A 197 -27.47 -4.04 -14.39
N GLY A 198 -28.44 -3.36 -15.03
CA GLY A 198 -29.19 -2.28 -14.44
C GLY A 198 -28.46 -0.93 -14.37
N ASP A 199 -27.39 -0.73 -15.15
CA ASP A 199 -26.61 0.52 -15.16
C ASP A 199 -27.29 1.66 -15.94
N GLY A 200 -28.29 1.31 -16.76
CA GLY A 200 -29.13 2.20 -17.54
C GLY A 200 -28.72 2.39 -19.01
N VAL A 201 -27.69 1.69 -19.47
CA VAL A 201 -27.52 1.26 -20.86
C VAL A 201 -28.46 0.04 -21.07
N ILE A 202 -28.92 -0.20 -22.29
CA ILE A 202 -29.77 -1.37 -22.57
C ILE A 202 -28.87 -2.39 -23.25
N ASP A 203 -29.17 -3.69 -23.10
CA ASP A 203 -28.35 -4.78 -23.65
C ASP A 203 -28.01 -4.66 -25.15
N SER A 204 -28.80 -3.89 -25.91
CA SER A 204 -28.53 -3.62 -27.33
C SER A 204 -27.84 -2.30 -27.61
N LEU A 205 -27.20 -1.72 -26.59
CA LEU A 205 -26.34 -0.54 -26.70
C LEU A 205 -25.11 -0.75 -25.80
N ASP A 206 -24.87 -1.98 -25.36
CA ASP A 206 -23.94 -2.36 -24.30
C ASP A 206 -23.12 -3.56 -24.76
N ILE A 207 -21.80 -3.44 -24.76
CA ILE A 207 -20.91 -4.51 -25.23
C ILE A 207 -20.50 -5.50 -24.13
N ASP A 208 -20.96 -5.28 -22.90
CA ASP A 208 -20.71 -6.05 -21.67
C ASP A 208 -21.98 -5.99 -20.80
N SER A 209 -23.03 -6.67 -21.26
CA SER A 209 -24.42 -6.48 -20.82
C SER A 209 -24.70 -6.87 -19.35
N ASP A 210 -23.85 -7.69 -18.74
CA ASP A 210 -23.90 -8.05 -17.31
C ASP A 210 -22.76 -7.41 -16.47
N ASN A 211 -21.83 -6.70 -17.12
CA ASN A 211 -20.79 -5.86 -16.50
C ASN A 211 -19.80 -6.66 -15.65
N ASP A 212 -19.52 -7.89 -16.07
CA ASP A 212 -18.51 -8.76 -15.48
C ASP A 212 -17.10 -8.48 -16.05
N GLY A 213 -17.02 -7.70 -17.13
CA GLY A 213 -15.79 -7.27 -17.80
C GLY A 213 -15.31 -8.16 -18.95
N ILE A 214 -15.98 -9.30 -19.17
CA ILE A 214 -15.94 -10.06 -20.41
C ILE A 214 -16.82 -9.27 -21.41
N VAL A 215 -16.84 -9.62 -22.69
CA VAL A 215 -17.62 -8.85 -23.67
C VAL A 215 -18.56 -9.80 -24.37
N ASP A 216 -19.77 -9.33 -24.66
CA ASP A 216 -20.89 -10.12 -25.17
C ASP A 216 -20.50 -10.95 -26.40
N ASN A 217 -19.66 -10.39 -27.28
CA ASN A 217 -19.11 -11.08 -28.45
C ASN A 217 -18.39 -12.40 -28.11
N VAL A 218 -17.64 -12.41 -27.00
CA VAL A 218 -16.88 -13.55 -26.48
C VAL A 218 -17.80 -14.51 -25.76
N GLU A 219 -18.76 -13.99 -24.99
CA GLU A 219 -19.63 -14.79 -24.16
C GLU A 219 -20.69 -15.54 -24.94
N ALA A 220 -21.33 -14.86 -25.88
CA ALA A 220 -22.35 -15.45 -26.73
C ALA A 220 -21.82 -16.57 -27.66
N GLN A 221 -20.51 -16.83 -27.68
CA GLN A 221 -19.87 -17.85 -28.50
C GLN A 221 -19.05 -18.85 -27.68
N SER A 222 -19.13 -20.14 -28.03
CA SER A 222 -18.29 -21.17 -27.38
C SER A 222 -16.81 -21.03 -27.74
N ASP A 223 -15.90 -21.31 -26.82
CA ASP A 223 -14.44 -21.21 -27.05
C ASP A 223 -13.96 -22.02 -28.26
N ALA A 224 -14.49 -23.24 -28.45
CA ALA A 224 -14.09 -24.12 -29.56
C ALA A 224 -14.53 -23.61 -30.96
N ALA A 225 -15.49 -22.69 -31.02
CA ALA A 225 -16.09 -22.20 -32.27
C ALA A 225 -16.06 -20.68 -32.42
N TYR A 226 -15.36 -19.96 -31.54
CA TYR A 226 -15.27 -18.50 -31.55
C TYR A 226 -14.87 -17.96 -32.93
N VAL A 227 -15.64 -16.98 -33.42
CA VAL A 227 -15.39 -16.25 -34.64
C VAL A 227 -15.22 -14.77 -34.28
N ALA A 228 -14.02 -14.24 -34.49
CA ALA A 228 -13.75 -12.82 -34.29
C ALA A 228 -14.39 -11.95 -35.38
N PRO A 229 -14.75 -10.69 -35.08
CA PRO A 229 -15.34 -9.77 -36.05
C PRO A 229 -14.31 -9.40 -37.13
N THR A 230 -14.78 -9.12 -38.35
CA THR A 230 -13.90 -8.77 -39.47
C THR A 230 -13.51 -7.29 -39.52
N GLY A 231 -14.26 -6.43 -38.82
CA GLY A 231 -14.18 -4.97 -38.90
C GLY A 231 -14.67 -4.43 -40.25
N ASN A 232 -15.56 -5.15 -40.93
CA ASN A 232 -16.12 -4.74 -42.21
C ASN A 232 -17.63 -5.01 -42.22
N ASP A 233 -18.38 -4.01 -42.65
CA ASP A 233 -19.76 -4.12 -43.10
C ASP A 233 -19.80 -3.75 -44.61
N THR A 234 -20.23 -4.69 -45.46
CA THR A 234 -20.20 -4.49 -46.92
C THR A 234 -21.45 -3.79 -47.46
N ASP A 235 -22.61 -4.03 -46.87
CA ASP A 235 -23.90 -3.55 -47.34
C ASP A 235 -24.50 -2.42 -46.49
N GLY A 236 -23.87 -2.08 -45.38
CA GLY A 236 -24.12 -0.85 -44.62
C GLY A 236 -25.36 -0.95 -43.75
N ASP A 237 -25.63 -2.14 -43.21
CA ASP A 237 -26.77 -2.38 -42.30
C ASP A 237 -26.36 -2.56 -40.84
N GLY A 238 -25.06 -2.40 -40.53
CA GLY A 238 -24.50 -2.32 -39.18
C GLY A 238 -23.92 -3.63 -38.66
N LEU A 239 -24.37 -4.78 -39.18
CA LEU A 239 -23.89 -6.08 -38.75
C LEU A 239 -22.56 -6.47 -39.43
N ASP A 240 -21.53 -6.86 -38.65
CA ASP A 240 -20.24 -7.26 -39.23
C ASP A 240 -20.38 -8.49 -40.16
N ASN A 241 -19.63 -8.49 -41.27
CA ASN A 241 -19.65 -9.58 -42.25
C ASN A 241 -19.33 -10.97 -41.67
N ALA A 242 -18.69 -11.08 -40.50
CA ALA A 242 -18.48 -12.34 -39.78
C ALA A 242 -19.83 -12.97 -39.38
N TYR A 243 -20.78 -12.13 -38.98
CA TYR A 243 -22.06 -12.50 -38.40
C TYR A 243 -23.23 -12.31 -39.36
N ASP A 244 -23.05 -11.54 -40.43
CA ASP A 244 -24.08 -11.35 -41.44
C ASP A 244 -24.19 -12.54 -42.43
N SER A 245 -25.32 -13.23 -42.34
CA SER A 245 -25.67 -14.37 -43.21
C SER A 245 -25.84 -14.02 -44.69
N ASP A 246 -26.14 -12.77 -45.01
CA ASP A 246 -26.48 -12.33 -46.35
C ASP A 246 -25.25 -11.83 -47.13
N ASN A 247 -24.20 -11.43 -46.40
CA ASN A 247 -22.86 -11.15 -46.90
C ASN A 247 -21.81 -12.24 -46.62
N GLY A 248 -22.24 -13.42 -46.15
CA GLY A 248 -21.46 -14.67 -46.19
C GLY A 248 -20.87 -15.14 -44.85
N GLY A 249 -21.15 -14.42 -43.78
CA GLY A 249 -20.99 -14.81 -42.39
C GLY A 249 -22.10 -15.73 -41.88
N SER A 250 -22.19 -15.87 -40.57
CA SER A 250 -23.25 -16.61 -39.89
C SER A 250 -23.55 -15.98 -38.55
N ALA A 251 -24.83 -15.70 -38.29
CA ALA A 251 -25.27 -15.10 -37.04
C ALA A 251 -24.78 -15.91 -35.84
N ILE A 252 -24.38 -15.20 -34.79
CA ILE A 252 -24.01 -15.79 -33.51
C ILE A 252 -25.17 -16.65 -33.02
N VAL A 253 -24.84 -17.86 -32.59
CA VAL A 253 -25.77 -18.73 -31.89
C VAL A 253 -25.40 -18.61 -30.42
N VAL A 254 -26.14 -17.77 -29.72
CA VAL A 254 -25.93 -17.48 -28.30
C VAL A 254 -25.76 -18.78 -27.51
N VAL A 255 -24.68 -18.85 -26.75
CA VAL A 255 -24.40 -19.95 -25.82
C VAL A 255 -25.14 -19.69 -24.52
N ASN A 256 -25.51 -20.79 -23.88
CA ASN A 256 -25.96 -20.84 -22.50
C ASN A 256 -25.29 -22.13 -21.98
N THR A 257 -24.26 -21.98 -21.16
CA THR A 257 -23.33 -23.04 -20.77
C THR A 257 -24.00 -24.02 -19.81
N ASP A 258 -24.73 -23.53 -18.82
CA ASP A 258 -25.36 -24.34 -17.77
C ASP A 258 -26.78 -24.88 -18.14
N ALA A 259 -27.42 -24.26 -19.13
CA ALA A 259 -28.81 -24.42 -19.55
C ALA A 259 -29.90 -24.17 -18.48
N ALA A 260 -29.65 -23.42 -17.40
CA ALA A 260 -30.63 -23.15 -16.34
C ALA A 260 -31.26 -21.74 -16.40
N ASP A 261 -30.49 -20.72 -16.73
CA ASP A 261 -30.85 -19.29 -16.68
C ASP A 261 -30.54 -18.52 -17.98
N GLN A 262 -29.85 -17.39 -17.91
CA GLN A 262 -29.72 -16.47 -19.03
C GLN A 262 -28.63 -17.00 -19.99
N PRO A 263 -28.61 -16.59 -21.26
CA PRO A 263 -27.45 -16.87 -22.10
C PRO A 263 -26.19 -16.25 -21.48
N ASP A 264 -25.02 -16.85 -21.72
CA ASP A 264 -23.74 -16.48 -21.08
C ASP A 264 -23.53 -14.96 -21.03
N TYR A 265 -23.73 -14.25 -22.15
CA TYR A 265 -23.54 -12.78 -22.24
C TYR A 265 -24.48 -11.90 -21.37
N LEU A 266 -25.35 -12.51 -20.58
CA LEU A 266 -26.32 -11.84 -19.70
C LEU A 266 -26.32 -12.47 -18.31
N ASP A 267 -25.34 -13.29 -17.98
CA ASP A 267 -25.34 -14.16 -16.80
C ASP A 267 -24.04 -14.01 -15.99
N ASP A 268 -24.12 -13.38 -14.82
CA ASP A 268 -22.98 -13.12 -13.92
C ASP A 268 -22.19 -14.39 -13.44
N ASP A 269 -22.67 -15.59 -13.77
CA ASP A 269 -22.15 -16.92 -13.38
C ASP A 269 -22.59 -17.95 -14.46
N SER A 270 -21.85 -18.01 -15.57
CA SER A 270 -22.24 -18.67 -16.82
C SER A 270 -22.38 -20.20 -16.71
N ASP A 271 -21.67 -20.85 -15.79
CA ASP A 271 -21.77 -22.29 -15.55
C ASP A 271 -22.49 -22.67 -14.25
N ASN A 272 -22.86 -21.67 -13.45
CA ASN A 272 -23.66 -21.77 -12.24
C ASN A 272 -22.99 -22.63 -11.15
N ASP A 273 -21.67 -22.56 -11.05
CA ASP A 273 -20.90 -23.26 -10.03
C ASP A 273 -20.80 -22.47 -8.70
N GLY A 274 -21.08 -21.17 -8.75
CA GLY A 274 -21.14 -20.27 -7.61
C GLY A 274 -19.95 -19.32 -7.46
N VAL A 275 -18.92 -19.43 -8.30
CA VAL A 275 -17.91 -18.40 -8.48
C VAL A 275 -18.40 -17.47 -9.63
N PRO A 276 -18.34 -16.14 -9.49
CA PRO A 276 -18.76 -15.24 -10.56
C PRO A 276 -17.74 -15.16 -11.71
N ASP A 277 -18.24 -15.00 -12.93
CA ASP A 277 -17.44 -14.89 -14.17
C ASP A 277 -16.39 -13.76 -14.09
N LEU A 278 -16.71 -12.66 -13.39
CA LEU A 278 -15.79 -11.57 -13.06
C LEU A 278 -14.49 -12.06 -12.38
N ILE A 279 -14.60 -13.01 -11.45
CA ILE A 279 -13.48 -13.55 -10.68
C ILE A 279 -12.70 -14.53 -11.54
N GLU A 280 -13.37 -15.53 -12.10
CA GLU A 280 -12.75 -16.59 -12.90
C GLU A 280 -12.14 -16.04 -14.20
N GLY A 281 -12.80 -15.07 -14.82
CA GLY A 281 -12.31 -14.37 -15.99
C GLY A 281 -11.02 -13.59 -15.68
N PHE A 282 -10.88 -13.00 -14.49
CA PHE A 282 -9.84 -12.00 -14.25
C PHE A 282 -8.94 -12.24 -13.03
N ASP A 283 -8.80 -13.44 -12.49
CA ASP A 283 -7.85 -13.69 -11.37
C ASP A 283 -6.51 -14.29 -11.82
N ALA A 284 -5.60 -13.44 -12.30
CA ALA A 284 -4.31 -13.91 -12.84
C ALA A 284 -3.31 -14.34 -11.78
N ASN A 285 -3.61 -14.08 -10.50
CA ASN A 285 -2.75 -14.45 -9.38
C ASN A 285 -3.39 -15.49 -8.46
N SER A 286 -4.56 -16.02 -8.84
CA SER A 286 -5.27 -17.14 -8.21
C SER A 286 -5.50 -16.92 -6.72
N ASN A 287 -5.92 -15.72 -6.31
CA ASN A 287 -6.19 -15.39 -4.91
C ASN A 287 -7.68 -15.27 -4.56
N GLY A 288 -8.55 -15.69 -5.48
CA GLY A 288 -10.00 -15.59 -5.39
C GLY A 288 -10.54 -14.16 -5.56
N VAL A 289 -9.76 -13.24 -6.13
CA VAL A 289 -10.16 -11.84 -6.35
C VAL A 289 -9.75 -11.36 -7.75
N ALA A 290 -10.72 -10.88 -8.52
CA ALA A 290 -10.51 -10.31 -9.85
C ALA A 290 -9.44 -9.19 -9.88
N ASP A 291 -8.45 -9.35 -10.75
CA ASP A 291 -7.42 -8.38 -11.11
C ASP A 291 -7.95 -7.34 -12.10
N VAL A 292 -8.56 -6.27 -11.60
CA VAL A 292 -9.12 -5.19 -12.43
C VAL A 292 -8.32 -3.89 -12.39
N ASN A 293 -8.45 -3.04 -13.41
CA ASN A 293 -7.89 -1.69 -13.35
C ASN A 293 -8.65 -0.83 -12.34
N PRO A 294 -7.96 0.04 -11.57
CA PRO A 294 -8.64 0.88 -10.60
C PRO A 294 -9.40 2.04 -11.26
N ALA A 295 -10.70 1.89 -11.46
CA ALA A 295 -11.63 2.96 -11.81
C ALA A 295 -12.80 3.04 -10.80
N PRO A 296 -13.58 4.13 -10.80
CA PRO A 296 -14.86 4.16 -10.09
C PRO A 296 -15.80 3.08 -10.65
N ALA A 297 -16.61 2.46 -9.78
CA ALA A 297 -17.64 1.53 -10.23
C ALA A 297 -18.55 2.17 -11.31
N ASN A 298 -18.78 1.44 -12.40
CA ASN A 298 -19.59 1.83 -13.55
C ASN A 298 -19.07 3.13 -14.21
N ALA A 299 -17.76 3.36 -14.16
CA ALA A 299 -17.14 4.40 -14.96
C ALA A 299 -16.95 3.84 -16.37
N ASP A 300 -17.49 4.54 -17.35
CA ASP A 300 -17.30 4.25 -18.76
C ASP A 300 -16.94 5.60 -19.41
N ALA A 301 -15.67 5.73 -19.81
CA ALA A 301 -15.11 6.99 -20.25
C ALA A 301 -15.59 7.45 -21.62
N ASP A 302 -15.93 6.52 -22.52
CA ASP A 302 -16.33 6.84 -23.89
C ASP A 302 -17.72 6.37 -24.31
N GLY A 303 -18.41 5.65 -23.45
CA GLY A 303 -19.83 5.36 -23.58
C GLY A 303 -20.12 4.12 -24.40
N ASP A 304 -19.21 3.14 -24.43
CA ASP A 304 -19.38 1.91 -25.22
C ASP A 304 -19.96 0.73 -24.41
N GLY A 305 -20.27 0.93 -23.12
CA GLY A 305 -20.86 -0.11 -22.26
C GLY A 305 -19.84 -0.84 -21.39
N LEU A 306 -18.59 -0.97 -21.87
CA LEU A 306 -17.54 -1.63 -21.09
C LEU A 306 -16.95 -0.70 -20.02
N ASN A 307 -16.87 -1.20 -18.79
CA ASN A 307 -16.37 -0.42 -17.66
C ASN A 307 -14.85 -0.16 -17.76
N ASP A 308 -14.40 1.05 -17.41
CA ASP A 308 -13.01 1.53 -17.32
C ASP A 308 -12.08 0.59 -16.50
N ASN A 309 -12.65 -0.26 -15.65
CA ASN A 309 -11.93 -1.32 -14.94
C ASN A 309 -11.34 -2.38 -15.89
N PHE A 310 -11.98 -2.61 -17.03
CA PHE A 310 -11.61 -3.59 -18.05
C PHE A 310 -11.28 -2.92 -19.38
N ASP A 311 -11.75 -1.71 -19.61
CA ASP A 311 -11.54 -0.98 -20.85
C ASP A 311 -10.15 -0.32 -20.95
N THR A 312 -9.42 -0.65 -22.02
CA THR A 312 -8.21 0.09 -22.44
C THR A 312 -8.25 0.55 -23.90
N VAL A 313 -9.38 0.39 -24.57
CA VAL A 313 -9.58 0.50 -25.99
C VAL A 313 -10.84 1.32 -26.26
N SER A 314 -10.64 2.51 -26.81
CA SER A 314 -11.74 3.44 -26.93
C SER A 314 -12.78 3.07 -28.01
N GLY A 315 -14.05 3.00 -27.60
CA GLY A 315 -15.23 2.72 -28.40
C GLY A 315 -15.40 1.23 -28.69
N PRO A 316 -16.56 0.81 -29.22
CA PRO A 316 -16.83 -0.60 -29.49
C PRO A 316 -15.84 -1.09 -30.54
N ALA A 317 -14.90 -1.90 -30.08
CA ALA A 317 -13.81 -2.38 -30.91
C ALA A 317 -13.58 -3.86 -30.70
N ALA A 318 -13.25 -4.54 -31.80
CA ALA A 318 -12.92 -5.97 -31.86
C ALA A 318 -11.83 -6.44 -30.87
N ASN A 319 -11.09 -5.52 -30.24
CA ASN A 319 -10.04 -5.82 -29.27
C ASN A 319 -10.38 -5.42 -27.83
N ASN A 320 -11.62 -4.96 -27.55
CA ASN A 320 -12.13 -4.73 -26.20
C ASN A 320 -12.11 -6.03 -25.38
N ALA A 321 -12.38 -7.16 -26.03
CA ALA A 321 -12.17 -8.53 -25.52
C ALA A 321 -10.75 -8.85 -24.99
N THR A 322 -9.76 -8.00 -25.23
CA THR A 322 -8.37 -8.16 -24.76
C THR A 322 -7.87 -6.94 -24.00
N GLY A 323 -8.79 -6.04 -23.64
CA GLY A 323 -8.53 -4.72 -23.07
C GLY A 323 -8.14 -4.74 -21.60
N SER A 324 -8.50 -5.78 -20.85
CA SER A 324 -8.23 -5.84 -19.42
C SER A 324 -6.76 -6.13 -19.08
N ASN A 325 -6.38 -5.89 -17.83
CA ASN A 325 -5.03 -6.09 -17.31
C ASN A 325 -4.70 -7.56 -17.00
N ALA A 326 -5.68 -8.46 -17.11
CA ALA A 326 -5.53 -9.90 -16.96
C ALA A 326 -6.00 -10.61 -18.26
N ALA A 327 -5.34 -11.70 -18.63
CA ALA A 327 -5.89 -12.56 -19.68
C ALA A 327 -7.01 -13.40 -19.06
N LEU A 328 -8.02 -13.77 -19.85
CA LEU A 328 -9.06 -14.71 -19.40
C LEU A 328 -8.42 -16.04 -18.95
N GLN A 329 -8.73 -16.50 -17.74
CA GLN A 329 -8.09 -17.66 -17.12
C GLN A 329 -8.56 -19.00 -17.72
N ASN A 330 -7.77 -20.03 -17.44
CA ASN A 330 -7.95 -21.42 -17.83
C ASN A 330 -6.95 -22.23 -16.98
N THR A 331 -7.38 -22.60 -15.78
CA THR A 331 -6.52 -23.13 -14.69
C THR A 331 -5.90 -24.47 -15.06
N ASP A 332 -6.69 -25.40 -15.58
CA ASP A 332 -6.21 -26.73 -15.94
C ASP A 332 -5.53 -26.84 -17.33
N GLY A 333 -5.63 -25.79 -18.16
CA GLY A 333 -5.11 -25.76 -19.51
C GLY A 333 -5.93 -26.57 -20.54
N ALA A 334 -7.11 -27.06 -20.19
CA ALA A 334 -7.97 -27.89 -21.01
C ALA A 334 -9.28 -27.17 -21.41
N ASP A 335 -10.26 -27.95 -21.86
CA ASP A 335 -11.60 -27.57 -22.35
C ASP A 335 -12.04 -26.11 -22.37
N ASN A 336 -12.91 -25.69 -21.45
CA ASN A 336 -13.51 -24.37 -21.42
C ASN A 336 -12.58 -23.43 -20.63
N ARG A 337 -12.88 -22.14 -20.61
CA ARG A 337 -12.23 -21.22 -19.67
C ARG A 337 -12.97 -21.26 -18.35
N ASP A 338 -12.29 -20.90 -17.27
CA ASP A 338 -12.75 -21.07 -15.89
C ASP A 338 -14.20 -20.60 -15.69
N TRP A 339 -14.53 -19.37 -16.10
CA TRP A 339 -15.91 -18.83 -16.08
C TRP A 339 -16.99 -19.61 -16.90
N ARG A 340 -16.64 -20.72 -17.55
CA ARG A 340 -17.57 -21.66 -18.23
C ARG A 340 -17.26 -23.12 -17.91
N ASP A 341 -16.37 -23.37 -16.97
CA ASP A 341 -15.91 -24.70 -16.59
C ASP A 341 -16.20 -25.00 -15.12
N ALA A 342 -17.35 -25.62 -14.87
CA ALA A 342 -17.81 -25.95 -13.51
C ALA A 342 -16.90 -26.92 -12.69
N ASP A 343 -15.71 -27.25 -13.17
CA ASP A 343 -14.64 -28.11 -12.60
C ASP A 343 -13.30 -27.52 -13.06
N ASP A 344 -12.97 -26.32 -12.56
CA ASP A 344 -11.87 -25.44 -13.00
C ASP A 344 -10.48 -26.10 -13.07
N ASP A 345 -10.21 -26.99 -12.12
CA ASP A 345 -8.95 -27.72 -11.98
C ASP A 345 -9.01 -29.15 -12.58
N ASN A 346 -10.21 -29.55 -13.02
CA ASN A 346 -10.55 -30.82 -13.63
C ASN A 346 -10.22 -32.06 -12.77
N ASP A 347 -10.37 -31.94 -11.45
CA ASP A 347 -10.06 -32.98 -10.49
C ASP A 347 -11.21 -34.01 -10.27
N VAL A 348 -12.37 -33.78 -10.93
CA VAL A 348 -13.63 -34.55 -10.87
C VAL A 348 -14.59 -34.11 -9.76
N ILE A 349 -14.20 -33.15 -8.93
CA ILE A 349 -15.04 -32.46 -7.96
C ILE A 349 -15.39 -31.10 -8.58
N PRO A 350 -16.67 -30.86 -8.95
CA PRO A 350 -17.06 -29.56 -9.46
C PRO A 350 -16.79 -28.46 -8.43
N THR A 351 -16.39 -27.26 -8.87
CA THR A 351 -16.16 -26.05 -8.06
C THR A 351 -17.27 -25.83 -7.02
N ALA A 352 -18.54 -25.94 -7.44
CA ALA A 352 -19.72 -25.86 -6.55
C ALA A 352 -19.73 -26.84 -5.35
N GLY A 353 -18.93 -27.90 -5.43
CA GLY A 353 -18.73 -28.93 -4.42
C GLY A 353 -17.63 -28.61 -3.41
N GLU A 354 -16.87 -27.55 -3.62
CA GLU A 354 -15.64 -27.20 -2.90
C GLU A 354 -15.80 -26.02 -1.95
N ASP A 355 -17.01 -25.45 -1.85
CA ASP A 355 -17.40 -24.57 -0.73
C ASP A 355 -17.46 -25.38 0.58
N ALA A 356 -16.28 -25.58 1.19
CA ALA A 356 -16.05 -26.47 2.32
C ALA A 356 -16.91 -26.07 3.53
N ASN A 357 -17.16 -24.77 3.68
CA ASN A 357 -17.85 -24.21 4.82
C ASN A 357 -19.32 -23.79 4.52
N SER A 358 -19.74 -23.90 3.26
CA SER A 358 -21.09 -23.60 2.75
C SER A 358 -21.52 -22.14 2.96
N ASN A 359 -20.59 -21.19 2.80
CA ASN A 359 -20.84 -19.75 2.94
C ASN A 359 -20.96 -19.00 1.60
N ASN A 360 -20.77 -19.67 0.46
CA ASN A 360 -20.68 -19.11 -0.88
C ASN A 360 -19.53 -18.09 -1.04
N ASN A 361 -18.39 -18.36 -0.42
CA ASN A 361 -17.16 -17.59 -0.54
C ASN A 361 -15.99 -18.54 -0.79
N PHE A 362 -15.89 -19.06 -2.00
CA PHE A 362 -14.87 -20.04 -2.42
C PHE A 362 -13.44 -19.51 -2.23
N ALA A 363 -13.25 -18.19 -2.32
CA ALA A 363 -11.96 -17.55 -2.07
C ALA A 363 -11.42 -17.64 -0.63
N ASP A 364 -12.24 -18.06 0.35
CA ASP A 364 -11.78 -18.26 1.74
C ASP A 364 -11.66 -19.72 2.18
N ASP A 365 -11.96 -20.65 1.28
CA ASP A 365 -11.68 -22.06 1.43
C ASP A 365 -10.30 -22.32 0.79
N ASP A 366 -9.30 -22.47 1.67
CA ASP A 366 -7.87 -22.63 1.38
C ASP A 366 -7.36 -23.60 2.46
N ALA A 367 -7.26 -24.87 2.11
CA ALA A 367 -7.11 -25.97 3.05
C ALA A 367 -5.71 -26.05 3.68
N ASP A 368 -4.67 -25.58 2.98
CA ASP A 368 -3.28 -25.58 3.45
C ASP A 368 -2.72 -24.19 3.81
N ALA A 369 -3.49 -23.13 3.54
CA ALA A 369 -3.16 -21.74 3.80
C ALA A 369 -2.00 -21.16 2.97
N ASP A 370 -1.77 -21.67 1.77
CA ASP A 370 -0.75 -21.15 0.84
C ASP A 370 -1.21 -19.90 0.07
N GLY A 371 -2.52 -19.62 0.08
CA GLY A 371 -3.16 -18.47 -0.53
C GLY A 371 -3.80 -18.72 -1.90
N LEU A 372 -3.78 -19.96 -2.42
CA LEU A 372 -4.65 -20.42 -3.49
C LEU A 372 -5.99 -20.93 -2.91
N PRO A 373 -7.12 -20.59 -3.55
CA PRO A 373 -8.40 -21.20 -3.19
C PRO A 373 -8.51 -22.66 -3.63
N ASP A 374 -9.18 -23.46 -2.78
CA ASP A 374 -9.42 -24.89 -2.95
C ASP A 374 -9.96 -25.28 -4.33
N TYR A 375 -10.81 -24.44 -4.95
CA TYR A 375 -11.45 -24.73 -6.25
C TYR A 375 -10.52 -24.59 -7.47
N LEU A 376 -9.33 -24.02 -7.26
CA LEU A 376 -8.29 -23.92 -8.29
C LEU A 376 -7.20 -24.99 -8.10
N GLU A 377 -7.38 -25.87 -7.11
CA GLU A 377 -6.38 -26.82 -6.65
C GLU A 377 -6.89 -28.25 -6.58
N SER A 378 -6.29 -29.10 -7.40
CA SER A 378 -6.78 -30.47 -7.54
C SER A 378 -6.66 -31.28 -6.24
N ALA A 379 -7.80 -31.62 -5.65
CA ALA A 379 -7.93 -32.53 -4.49
C ALA A 379 -7.59 -34.00 -4.81
N THR A 380 -7.26 -34.34 -6.07
CA THR A 380 -6.93 -35.72 -6.48
C THR A 380 -5.52 -35.96 -7.01
N VAL A 381 -4.78 -34.90 -7.34
CA VAL A 381 -3.42 -34.94 -7.86
C VAL A 381 -2.43 -34.67 -6.73
N ASP A 382 -1.45 -35.57 -6.60
CA ASP A 382 -0.29 -35.44 -5.71
C ASP A 382 0.88 -35.07 -6.64
N THR A 383 1.19 -33.77 -6.71
CA THR A 383 2.07 -33.17 -7.73
C THR A 383 3.51 -33.64 -7.58
N ASP A 384 3.98 -33.79 -6.34
CA ASP A 384 5.38 -34.06 -6.02
C ASP A 384 5.66 -35.46 -5.41
N GLY A 385 4.60 -36.19 -5.05
CA GLY A 385 4.64 -37.56 -4.55
C GLY A 385 4.84 -37.68 -3.04
N ASP A 386 4.59 -36.63 -2.27
CA ASP A 386 4.81 -36.60 -0.82
C ASP A 386 3.68 -37.30 -0.01
N GLY A 387 2.53 -37.51 -0.67
CA GLY A 387 1.36 -38.19 -0.17
C GLY A 387 0.17 -37.30 0.17
N PHE A 388 0.27 -35.99 -0.02
CA PHE A 388 -0.80 -35.00 0.03
C PHE A 388 -1.27 -34.67 -1.40
N ALA A 389 -2.53 -34.24 -1.54
CA ALA A 389 -3.02 -33.71 -2.81
C ALA A 389 -2.65 -32.22 -2.90
N ALA A 390 -2.68 -31.62 -4.10
CA ALA A 390 -2.35 -30.21 -4.30
C ALA A 390 -3.10 -29.30 -3.29
N GLN A 391 -4.43 -29.45 -3.19
CA GLN A 391 -5.28 -28.76 -2.22
C GLN A 391 -4.85 -28.90 -0.74
N ASP A 392 -4.09 -29.93 -0.37
CA ASP A 392 -3.63 -30.18 1.01
C ASP A 392 -2.10 -29.97 1.15
N ASP A 393 -1.43 -29.35 0.18
CA ASP A 393 0.03 -29.28 0.03
C ASP A 393 0.54 -27.84 -0.23
N PRO A 394 1.04 -27.14 0.82
CA PRO A 394 1.41 -25.73 0.72
C PRO A 394 2.68 -25.46 -0.11
N ASP A 395 3.35 -26.48 -0.64
CA ASP A 395 4.35 -26.32 -1.71
C ASP A 395 4.34 -27.54 -2.64
N GLU A 396 3.40 -27.55 -3.59
CA GLU A 396 3.25 -28.58 -4.63
C GLU A 396 4.52 -28.98 -5.42
N ALA A 397 5.62 -28.23 -5.27
CA ALA A 397 6.90 -28.52 -5.91
C ALA A 397 7.95 -29.15 -4.98
N ASP A 398 7.75 -29.14 -3.66
CA ASP A 398 8.67 -29.64 -2.65
C ASP A 398 8.17 -30.90 -1.94
N PRO A 399 8.65 -32.11 -2.33
CA PRO A 399 8.25 -33.38 -1.72
C PRO A 399 8.56 -33.54 -0.24
N CYS A 400 9.15 -32.52 0.39
CA CYS A 400 9.45 -32.46 1.81
C CYS A 400 8.55 -31.51 2.62
N ASN A 401 7.64 -30.81 1.96
CA ASN A 401 6.61 -29.97 2.56
C ASN A 401 5.25 -30.43 2.03
N PRO A 402 4.23 -30.71 2.87
CA PRO A 402 4.27 -30.77 4.34
C PRO A 402 4.85 -32.11 4.85
N SER A 403 5.23 -33.04 3.98
CA SER A 403 5.71 -34.37 4.38
C SER A 403 7.22 -34.42 4.67
N THR A 404 7.60 -34.67 5.93
CA THR A 404 9.00 -35.04 6.28
C THR A 404 9.43 -36.43 5.78
N SER A 405 8.58 -37.13 5.03
CA SER A 405 8.79 -38.53 4.61
C SER A 405 8.61 -38.75 3.11
N GLY A 406 8.43 -37.68 2.33
CA GLY A 406 8.32 -37.80 0.89
C GLY A 406 9.62 -38.26 0.22
N PRO A 407 9.61 -38.45 -1.12
CA PRO A 407 10.71 -39.02 -1.88
C PRO A 407 12.03 -38.20 -1.88
N GLY A 408 12.78 -38.21 -0.78
CA GLY A 408 14.03 -37.45 -0.66
C GLY A 408 14.37 -37.03 0.77
N CYS A 409 13.38 -37.00 1.66
CA CYS A 409 13.39 -36.29 2.94
C CYS A 409 13.91 -37.12 4.14
N THR A 410 14.64 -38.22 3.89
CA THR A 410 15.18 -39.09 4.96
C THR A 410 16.71 -39.16 4.97
N VAL A 411 17.38 -38.28 4.23
CA VAL A 411 18.83 -38.12 4.34
C VAL A 411 19.07 -37.19 5.51
N ASP A 412 19.94 -37.60 6.42
CA ASP A 412 20.40 -36.89 7.61
C ASP A 412 21.91 -37.12 7.59
N SER A 413 22.63 -36.09 7.14
CA SER A 413 24.01 -36.19 6.65
C SER A 413 25.04 -36.08 7.77
N ASP A 414 24.73 -35.41 8.87
CA ASP A 414 25.57 -35.30 10.06
C ASP A 414 25.08 -36.12 11.27
N GLY A 415 23.83 -36.57 11.27
CA GLY A 415 23.28 -37.53 12.22
C GLY A 415 22.74 -36.91 13.51
N ASP A 416 22.34 -35.65 13.48
CA ASP A 416 21.82 -34.91 14.64
C ASP A 416 20.33 -35.23 14.95
N GLY A 417 19.61 -35.78 13.97
CA GLY A 417 18.20 -36.16 14.07
C GLY A 417 17.28 -35.33 13.19
N LEU A 418 17.80 -34.31 12.52
CA LEU A 418 17.13 -33.44 11.57
C LEU A 418 17.52 -33.88 10.14
N PRO A 419 16.57 -34.09 9.21
CA PRO A 419 16.91 -34.43 7.83
C PRO A 419 17.49 -33.24 7.05
N ASP A 420 18.43 -33.48 6.12
CA ASP A 420 19.05 -32.48 5.23
C ASP A 420 18.03 -31.56 4.56
N SER A 421 16.84 -32.08 4.24
CA SER A 421 15.77 -31.30 3.62
C SER A 421 15.15 -30.30 4.58
N VAL A 422 15.02 -30.66 5.86
CA VAL A 422 14.50 -29.78 6.91
C VAL A 422 15.54 -28.74 7.29
N GLU A 423 16.81 -29.13 7.37
CA GLU A 423 17.93 -28.23 7.64
C GLU A 423 18.03 -27.11 6.58
N VAL A 424 17.80 -27.44 5.30
CA VAL A 424 17.74 -26.43 4.22
C VAL A 424 16.61 -25.41 4.44
N VAL A 425 15.47 -25.84 4.98
CA VAL A 425 14.31 -24.97 5.27
C VAL A 425 14.58 -24.09 6.48
N LEU A 426 15.14 -24.66 7.55
CA LEU A 426 15.50 -23.92 8.78
C LEU A 426 16.74 -23.01 8.57
N GLY A 427 17.53 -23.28 7.53
CA GLY A 427 18.72 -22.48 7.20
C GLY A 427 20.01 -22.97 7.88
N THR A 428 19.95 -24.08 8.59
CA THR A 428 21.10 -24.78 9.19
C THR A 428 21.96 -25.49 8.13
N ASP A 429 23.19 -25.89 8.46
CA ASP A 429 24.08 -26.60 7.51
C ASP A 429 23.84 -28.12 7.59
N PRO A 430 23.38 -28.79 6.51
CA PRO A 430 23.14 -30.24 6.48
C PRO A 430 24.35 -31.16 6.74
N ASN A 431 25.48 -30.61 7.17
CA ASN A 431 26.70 -31.35 7.45
C ASN A 431 27.33 -30.93 8.78
N ASP A 432 26.65 -30.08 9.55
CA ASP A 432 27.09 -29.56 10.83
C ASP A 432 25.97 -29.65 11.85
N ALA A 433 26.05 -30.67 12.71
CA ALA A 433 25.03 -31.05 13.68
C ALA A 433 24.78 -30.02 14.81
N ASP A 434 25.34 -28.82 14.73
CA ASP A 434 25.36 -27.75 15.73
C ASP A 434 25.80 -26.47 14.99
N SER A 435 24.84 -25.89 14.27
CA SER A 435 25.05 -24.87 13.24
C SER A 435 25.57 -23.55 13.82
N ASP A 436 25.13 -23.19 15.03
CA ASP A 436 25.53 -21.96 15.71
C ASP A 436 26.68 -22.15 16.72
N ASN A 437 27.05 -23.40 17.02
CA ASN A 437 28.14 -23.83 17.89
C ASN A 437 27.95 -23.49 19.38
N ASP A 438 26.72 -23.52 19.85
CA ASP A 438 26.34 -23.19 21.23
C ASP A 438 26.42 -24.41 22.19
N GLY A 439 26.46 -25.62 21.62
CA GLY A 439 26.56 -26.90 22.33
C GLY A 439 25.26 -27.71 22.43
N LEU A 440 24.15 -27.22 21.90
CA LEU A 440 22.99 -27.98 21.47
C LEU A 440 23.16 -28.40 20.00
N SER A 441 22.36 -29.35 19.54
CA SER A 441 22.35 -29.72 18.12
C SER A 441 21.08 -29.21 17.48
N ASP A 442 21.12 -28.87 16.19
CA ASP A 442 19.96 -28.31 15.49
C ASP A 442 18.68 -29.13 15.74
N GLY A 443 18.76 -30.46 15.68
CA GLY A 443 17.65 -31.38 16.00
C GLY A 443 17.25 -31.51 17.48
N ASP A 444 18.12 -31.18 18.44
CA ASP A 444 17.78 -31.11 19.88
C ASP A 444 17.02 -29.80 20.19
N GLU A 445 17.24 -28.75 19.39
CA GLU A 445 16.64 -27.43 19.56
C GLU A 445 15.22 -27.39 19.00
N VAL A 446 14.99 -27.81 17.75
CA VAL A 446 13.65 -27.82 17.10
C VAL A 446 12.87 -29.14 17.27
N GLY A 447 13.41 -30.06 18.07
CA GLY A 447 12.80 -31.35 18.35
C GLY A 447 12.59 -32.26 17.13
N ALA A 448 11.82 -33.34 17.34
CA ALA A 448 11.67 -34.41 16.34
C ALA A 448 10.69 -34.10 15.19
N ASN A 449 9.96 -32.98 15.25
CA ASN A 449 9.09 -32.47 14.20
C ASN A 449 9.83 -31.55 13.23
N GLY A 450 11.01 -31.05 13.58
CA GLY A 450 11.83 -30.25 12.67
C GLY A 450 11.24 -28.86 12.37
N VAL A 451 10.48 -28.30 13.32
CA VAL A 451 9.84 -26.99 13.22
C VAL A 451 10.08 -26.28 14.54
N LEU A 452 10.59 -25.05 14.51
CA LEU A 452 10.79 -24.23 15.70
C LEU A 452 9.44 -23.90 16.37
N ASP A 453 9.13 -24.57 17.47
CA ASP A 453 7.91 -24.38 18.25
C ASP A 453 8.11 -23.39 19.42
N ALA A 454 7.01 -22.92 20.01
CA ALA A 454 7.09 -22.09 21.21
C ALA A 454 7.59 -22.92 22.42
N GLY A 455 8.74 -22.55 22.97
CA GLY A 455 9.42 -23.26 24.07
C GLY A 455 10.65 -24.06 23.63
N GLU A 456 11.12 -23.84 22.41
CA GLU A 456 12.34 -24.35 21.80
C GLU A 456 13.31 -23.20 21.51
N THR A 457 14.60 -23.50 21.41
CA THR A 457 15.69 -22.56 21.09
C THR A 457 15.93 -22.50 19.58
N ASP A 458 16.50 -21.40 19.07
CA ASP A 458 16.73 -21.22 17.63
C ASP A 458 18.11 -21.78 17.22
N PRO A 459 18.19 -22.80 16.35
CA PRO A 459 19.46 -23.47 15.99
C PRO A 459 20.44 -22.62 15.16
N LEU A 460 20.08 -21.36 14.87
CA LEU A 460 20.94 -20.39 14.24
C LEU A 460 21.37 -19.26 15.20
N ASP A 461 20.90 -19.30 16.45
CA ASP A 461 21.09 -18.29 17.47
C ASP A 461 21.56 -18.89 18.80
N ALA A 462 22.86 -18.74 19.06
CA ALA A 462 23.53 -19.36 20.19
C ALA A 462 23.15 -18.79 21.58
N ASP A 463 22.27 -17.80 21.66
CA ASP A 463 21.86 -17.05 22.87
C ASP A 463 20.43 -16.54 22.65
N SER A 464 19.45 -17.44 22.71
CA SER A 464 18.06 -17.23 22.25
C SER A 464 17.32 -16.10 22.99
N ASP A 465 17.69 -15.80 24.23
CA ASP A 465 17.10 -14.72 25.03
C ASP A 465 18.03 -13.51 25.26
N ASP A 466 19.21 -13.51 24.64
CA ASP A 466 20.18 -12.43 24.60
C ASP A 466 20.71 -11.99 25.99
N ASP A 467 20.78 -12.91 26.95
CA ASP A 467 21.16 -12.65 28.34
C ASP A 467 22.69 -12.74 28.60
N GLY A 468 23.44 -13.23 27.60
CA GLY A 468 24.89 -13.36 27.62
C GLY A 468 25.41 -14.75 28.02
N LEU A 469 24.53 -15.72 28.26
CA LEU A 469 24.81 -17.15 28.26
C LEU A 469 24.49 -17.75 26.90
N SER A 470 24.72 -19.06 26.74
CA SER A 470 24.28 -19.74 25.52
C SER A 470 23.31 -20.82 25.89
N ASP A 471 22.38 -21.12 25.00
CA ASP A 471 21.29 -22.07 25.27
C ASP A 471 21.87 -23.42 25.73
N GLY A 472 22.95 -23.86 25.10
CA GLY A 472 23.72 -25.03 25.48
C GLY A 472 24.38 -24.96 26.86
N ASP A 473 24.90 -23.80 27.29
CA ASP A 473 25.48 -23.62 28.62
C ASP A 473 24.40 -23.62 29.71
N GLU A 474 23.23 -23.06 29.41
CA GLU A 474 22.07 -22.97 30.30
C GLU A 474 21.42 -24.33 30.51
N VAL A 475 21.03 -25.01 29.42
CA VAL A 475 20.41 -26.34 29.45
C VAL A 475 21.32 -27.36 30.15
N ASN A 476 22.64 -27.30 29.89
CA ASN A 476 23.58 -28.27 30.44
C ASN A 476 24.17 -27.87 31.81
N GLY A 477 23.99 -26.62 32.26
CA GLY A 477 24.66 -26.07 33.44
C GLY A 477 26.19 -26.11 33.31
N THR A 478 26.70 -25.72 32.13
CA THR A 478 28.14 -25.67 31.82
C THR A 478 28.66 -24.24 31.89
N GLY A 479 29.74 -23.89 31.18
CA GLY A 479 30.32 -22.53 31.24
C GLY A 479 30.47 -21.89 32.62
N LEU A 480 29.88 -20.70 32.76
CA LEU A 480 29.81 -19.90 33.98
C LEU A 480 28.79 -20.44 35.00
N LEU A 481 27.79 -21.20 34.53
CA LEU A 481 26.80 -21.91 35.35
C LEU A 481 27.32 -23.17 36.03
N ALA A 482 28.57 -23.58 35.83
CA ALA A 482 29.13 -24.80 36.42
C ALA A 482 29.08 -24.83 37.97
N SER A 483 28.89 -23.69 38.63
CA SER A 483 28.69 -23.53 40.08
C SER A 483 27.23 -23.41 40.52
N PHE A 484 26.31 -23.19 39.58
CA PHE A 484 24.91 -22.86 39.77
C PHE A 484 24.00 -23.98 39.23
N ALA A 485 22.68 -23.81 39.36
CA ALA A 485 21.74 -24.67 38.66
C ALA A 485 21.61 -24.22 37.19
N PRO A 486 21.21 -25.12 36.27
CA PRO A 486 20.75 -24.72 34.94
C PRO A 486 19.67 -23.63 35.00
N THR A 487 19.73 -22.67 34.09
CA THR A 487 18.75 -21.60 33.85
C THR A 487 17.83 -21.96 32.67
N ASP A 488 16.85 -21.12 32.37
CA ASP A 488 15.92 -21.31 31.24
C ASP A 488 16.40 -20.51 30.01
N PRO A 489 16.85 -21.14 28.91
CA PRO A 489 17.46 -20.46 27.76
C PRO A 489 16.50 -19.58 26.93
N LEU A 490 15.28 -19.40 27.40
CA LEU A 490 14.24 -18.58 26.78
C LEU A 490 13.72 -17.49 27.74
N ASP A 491 14.34 -17.36 28.91
CA ASP A 491 13.97 -16.43 29.97
C ASP A 491 15.22 -15.91 30.70
N GLY A 492 15.84 -14.87 30.13
CA GLY A 492 17.12 -14.36 30.60
C GLY A 492 17.16 -13.74 32.00
N ASP A 493 16.12 -13.88 32.82
CA ASP A 493 16.03 -13.54 34.25
C ASP A 493 15.23 -14.67 34.93
N THR A 494 15.89 -15.82 35.12
CA THR A 494 15.27 -17.11 35.47
C THR A 494 14.50 -17.05 36.79
N ASP A 495 14.92 -16.23 37.75
CA ASP A 495 14.28 -16.10 39.05
C ASP A 495 13.41 -14.85 39.23
N GLY A 496 13.47 -13.91 38.28
CA GLY A 496 12.60 -12.76 38.14
C GLY A 496 12.92 -11.62 39.10
N ASP A 497 14.18 -11.45 39.47
CA ASP A 497 14.64 -10.43 40.41
C ASP A 497 15.01 -9.10 39.73
N GLY A 498 15.17 -9.13 38.40
CA GLY A 498 15.49 -7.99 37.56
C GLY A 498 16.96 -7.86 37.16
N ILE A 499 17.82 -8.84 37.46
CA ILE A 499 19.17 -9.02 36.90
C ILE A 499 19.10 -10.15 35.86
N LEU A 500 19.92 -10.07 34.81
CA LEU A 500 19.98 -11.15 33.80
C LEU A 500 20.89 -12.27 34.27
N ASP A 501 20.59 -13.53 33.96
CA ASP A 501 21.33 -14.68 34.49
C ASP A 501 22.83 -14.61 34.12
N GLY A 502 23.12 -14.20 32.89
CA GLY A 502 24.48 -13.93 32.43
C GLY A 502 25.21 -12.85 33.24
N ILE A 503 24.54 -11.80 33.69
CA ILE A 503 25.12 -10.77 34.57
C ILE A 503 25.44 -11.36 35.95
N GLU A 504 24.50 -12.13 36.50
CA GLU A 504 24.64 -12.73 37.84
C GLU A 504 25.82 -13.69 37.94
N VAL A 505 26.17 -14.38 36.85
CA VAL A 505 27.33 -15.28 36.82
C VAL A 505 28.62 -14.62 36.30
N GLY A 506 28.59 -13.30 36.10
CA GLY A 506 29.75 -12.50 35.73
C GLY A 506 30.18 -12.65 34.26
N ALA A 507 29.24 -12.84 33.34
CA ALA A 507 29.51 -12.86 31.92
C ALA A 507 30.02 -11.49 31.44
N ALA A 508 31.05 -11.52 30.59
CA ALA A 508 31.77 -10.32 30.20
C ALA A 508 31.09 -9.61 29.02
N ALA A 509 31.28 -8.29 28.92
CA ALA A 509 30.73 -7.50 27.82
C ALA A 509 31.13 -8.06 26.43
N GLY A 510 30.13 -8.51 25.67
CA GLY A 510 30.27 -9.09 24.34
C GLY A 510 29.62 -10.45 24.12
N GLY A 511 28.96 -11.03 25.13
CA GLY A 511 28.11 -12.23 25.04
C GLY A 511 28.84 -13.50 24.64
N VAL A 512 28.07 -14.58 24.43
CA VAL A 512 28.55 -15.76 23.71
C VAL A 512 28.64 -15.43 22.22
N ALA A 513 29.67 -15.96 21.55
CA ALA A 513 29.90 -15.74 20.13
C ALA A 513 29.57 -17.02 19.34
N GLY A 514 28.43 -17.03 18.66
CA GLY A 514 27.91 -18.10 17.80
C GLY A 514 26.80 -17.57 16.89
N GLY A 515 26.41 -18.31 15.84
CA GLY A 515 25.24 -18.02 15.02
C GLY A 515 25.36 -17.08 13.79
N VAL A 516 24.48 -17.30 12.79
CA VAL A 516 24.20 -16.41 11.65
C VAL A 516 22.68 -16.21 11.54
N SER A 517 22.21 -14.97 11.61
CA SER A 517 20.79 -14.66 11.85
C SER A 517 19.83 -14.87 10.68
N ASP A 518 20.25 -15.52 9.59
CA ASP A 518 19.44 -15.89 8.41
C ASP A 518 20.31 -16.37 7.21
N ALA A 519 19.62 -16.82 6.15
CA ALA A 519 20.16 -17.12 4.82
C ALA A 519 20.99 -16.00 4.15
N ALA A 520 21.01 -14.77 4.69
CA ALA A 520 21.85 -13.68 4.19
C ALA A 520 23.28 -13.69 4.77
N ASN A 521 23.61 -14.67 5.64
CA ASN A 521 24.95 -14.86 6.19
C ASN A 521 25.45 -13.58 6.88
N ILE A 522 24.53 -12.92 7.58
CA ILE A 522 24.82 -11.81 8.47
C ILE A 522 25.39 -12.47 9.75
N PRO A 523 26.63 -12.18 10.16
CA PRO A 523 27.13 -12.65 11.44
C PRO A 523 26.23 -12.08 12.53
N PHE A 524 25.55 -12.94 13.28
CA PHE A 524 24.90 -12.52 14.51
C PHE A 524 26.00 -11.97 15.42
N THR A 525 25.75 -10.80 16.00
CA THR A 525 26.61 -10.29 17.06
C THR A 525 25.88 -10.58 18.35
N GLY A 526 25.96 -11.84 18.80
CA GLY A 526 25.32 -12.42 19.98
C GLY A 526 25.19 -11.42 21.11
N THR A 527 23.97 -10.96 21.36
CA THR A 527 23.52 -9.89 22.27
C THR A 527 22.75 -8.79 21.54
N ALA A 528 21.46 -8.69 21.88
CA ALA A 528 20.60 -7.55 21.66
C ALA A 528 21.36 -6.22 21.89
N PRO A 529 21.00 -5.14 21.19
CA PRO A 529 21.51 -3.80 21.47
C PRO A 529 21.14 -3.34 22.89
N GLY A 530 21.92 -3.72 23.90
CA GLY A 530 21.55 -3.48 25.29
C GLY A 530 22.37 -4.25 26.33
N TYR A 531 22.80 -5.48 26.02
CA TYR A 531 23.60 -6.26 26.98
C TYR A 531 24.91 -5.52 27.31
N ALA A 532 25.06 -5.21 28.59
CA ALA A 532 26.27 -4.63 29.15
C ALA A 532 26.76 -5.63 30.19
N GLY A 533 27.69 -6.50 29.78
CA GLY A 533 28.25 -7.47 30.71
C GLY A 533 28.87 -6.81 31.94
N ASP A 534 28.91 -7.59 33.00
CA ASP A 534 29.22 -7.18 34.37
C ASP A 534 30.52 -6.34 34.45
N ALA A 535 30.44 -5.17 35.10
CA ALA A 535 31.59 -4.28 35.28
C ALA A 535 32.59 -4.80 36.33
N ASP A 536 32.16 -5.68 37.24
CA ASP A 536 32.97 -6.37 38.23
C ASP A 536 32.57 -7.86 38.42
N SER A 537 33.04 -8.74 37.51
CA SER A 537 32.91 -10.22 37.51
C SER A 537 33.17 -11.02 38.81
N GLY A 538 33.44 -10.36 39.94
CA GLY A 538 33.54 -10.96 41.27
C GLY A 538 32.31 -10.78 42.17
N SER A 539 31.29 -10.05 41.73
CA SER A 539 30.04 -9.71 42.44
C SER A 539 28.86 -10.63 42.09
N THR A 540 29.14 -11.89 41.78
CA THR A 540 28.14 -12.82 41.26
C THR A 540 27.05 -13.15 42.29
N THR A 541 25.80 -13.21 41.84
CA THR A 541 24.63 -13.72 42.57
C THR A 541 24.24 -15.10 42.02
N ASP A 542 23.23 -15.76 42.60
CA ASP A 542 22.75 -17.06 42.12
C ASP A 542 21.50 -16.86 41.25
N PRO A 543 21.56 -17.09 39.92
CA PRO A 543 20.48 -16.78 38.96
C PRO A 543 19.20 -17.63 39.11
N ASN A 544 19.15 -18.43 40.16
CA ASN A 544 18.00 -19.25 40.51
C ASN A 544 17.46 -18.88 41.90
N ASN A 545 17.93 -17.78 42.49
CA ASN A 545 17.61 -17.34 43.82
C ASN A 545 17.60 -15.80 43.97
N ILE A 546 16.38 -15.26 43.83
CA ILE A 546 15.96 -13.86 43.97
C ILE A 546 16.51 -13.03 45.15
N ASP A 547 17.20 -13.62 46.14
CA ASP A 547 17.71 -12.99 47.37
C ASP A 547 18.91 -13.83 47.85
N SER A 548 20.10 -13.48 47.38
CA SER A 548 21.33 -14.27 47.50
C SER A 548 21.87 -14.37 48.94
N ASP A 549 21.72 -13.32 49.74
CA ASP A 549 22.20 -13.28 51.12
C ASP A 549 21.11 -13.54 52.18
N GLY A 550 19.84 -13.52 51.77
CA GLY A 550 18.67 -13.89 52.57
C GLY A 550 18.21 -12.80 53.54
N ASP A 551 18.52 -11.54 53.27
CA ASP A 551 18.20 -10.41 54.13
C ASP A 551 16.78 -9.85 53.91
N GLY A 552 16.14 -10.22 52.79
CA GLY A 552 14.80 -9.84 52.40
C GLY A 552 14.69 -8.68 51.41
N LEU A 553 15.81 -8.17 50.89
CA LEU A 553 15.88 -7.48 49.59
C LEU A 553 16.17 -8.51 48.49
N ALA A 554 15.90 -8.12 47.25
CA ALA A 554 16.17 -8.96 46.09
C ALA A 554 17.41 -8.43 45.39
N ASP A 555 18.21 -9.29 44.77
CA ASP A 555 19.53 -8.88 44.28
C ASP A 555 19.39 -7.73 43.25
N GLY A 556 18.40 -7.78 42.35
CA GLY A 556 18.08 -6.68 41.41
C GLY A 556 17.56 -5.38 42.04
N VAL A 557 17.15 -5.39 43.31
CA VAL A 557 16.88 -4.15 44.07
C VAL A 557 18.18 -3.55 44.61
N GLU A 558 19.10 -4.43 44.99
CA GLU A 558 20.39 -4.08 45.58
C GLU A 558 21.40 -3.68 44.51
N ASP A 559 21.36 -4.27 43.32
CA ASP A 559 22.09 -3.88 42.11
C ASP A 559 21.16 -3.29 41.03
N ALA A 560 20.43 -2.23 41.41
CA ALA A 560 19.40 -1.64 40.54
C ALA A 560 19.93 -1.06 39.21
N ASN A 561 21.25 -0.84 39.09
CA ASN A 561 21.87 -0.37 37.86
C ASN A 561 22.46 -1.51 36.99
N GLN A 562 22.41 -2.76 37.48
CA GLN A 562 22.85 -3.99 36.82
C GLN A 562 24.30 -3.92 36.34
N ASP A 563 25.14 -3.14 37.04
CA ASP A 563 26.54 -2.98 36.69
C ASP A 563 27.46 -3.91 37.47
N GLY A 564 26.89 -4.71 38.38
CA GLY A 564 27.59 -5.67 39.21
C GLY A 564 28.60 -5.03 40.16
N GLN A 565 28.59 -3.72 40.38
CA GLN A 565 29.50 -3.13 41.35
C GLN A 565 28.92 -3.20 42.76
N THR A 566 29.36 -4.19 43.56
CA THR A 566 29.22 -4.11 45.03
C THR A 566 29.94 -2.84 45.49
N ILE A 567 29.24 -1.85 46.05
CA ILE A 567 29.83 -0.53 46.32
C ILE A 567 31.13 -0.66 47.12
N ASN A 568 32.22 -0.22 46.49
CA ASN A 568 33.50 -0.04 47.15
C ASN A 568 33.50 1.32 47.88
N THR A 569 33.30 1.27 49.20
CA THR A 569 33.56 2.31 50.20
C THR A 569 32.43 3.32 50.45
N ILE A 570 31.73 3.16 51.58
CA ILE A 570 31.20 4.30 52.35
C ILE A 570 32.13 4.60 53.51
N GLY A 571 32.58 5.84 53.55
CA GLY A 571 33.54 6.31 54.53
C GLY A 571 33.90 7.76 54.26
N GLY A 572 33.02 8.67 54.66
CA GLY A 572 33.39 10.08 54.80
C GLY A 572 32.23 11.05 54.68
N THR A 573 31.87 11.64 55.82
CA THR A 573 31.05 12.85 55.95
C THR A 573 31.27 13.84 54.78
N GLY A 574 30.31 13.92 53.87
CA GLY A 574 30.24 14.97 52.86
C GLY A 574 30.46 14.55 51.41
N GLY A 575 29.36 14.19 50.75
CA GLY A 575 29.07 14.63 49.38
C GLY A 575 29.84 13.94 48.25
N ALA A 576 29.47 12.70 47.95
CA ALA A 576 29.36 12.19 46.58
C ALA A 576 28.28 11.11 46.58
N ALA A 577 27.22 11.28 45.79
CA ALA A 577 26.22 10.25 45.58
C ALA A 577 26.88 9.13 44.77
N GLY A 578 27.30 8.05 45.46
CA GLY A 578 27.30 6.72 44.87
C GLY A 578 25.85 6.31 44.55
N SER A 579 25.65 5.29 43.75
CA SER A 579 24.35 4.87 43.20
C SER A 579 23.26 4.62 44.25
N GLY A 580 23.62 4.39 45.52
CA GLY A 580 22.65 4.20 46.61
C GLY A 580 22.16 2.76 46.70
N GLU A 581 23.05 1.82 46.40
CA GLU A 581 22.85 0.37 46.24
C GLU A 581 23.54 -0.37 47.39
N THR A 582 22.91 -1.43 47.90
CA THR A 582 23.47 -2.36 48.91
C THR A 582 24.22 -3.50 48.22
N ASP A 583 24.97 -4.32 48.96
CA ASP A 583 25.71 -5.45 48.40
C ASP A 583 24.83 -6.71 48.44
N PRO A 584 24.39 -7.26 47.29
CA PRO A 584 23.49 -8.43 47.24
C PRO A 584 24.06 -9.71 47.88
N ASN A 585 25.36 -9.73 48.16
CA ASN A 585 26.04 -10.85 48.80
C ASN A 585 26.34 -10.61 50.29
N ASN A 586 25.90 -9.48 50.85
CA ASN A 586 26.18 -9.09 52.23
C ASN A 586 24.99 -8.40 52.92
N ALA A 587 24.27 -9.23 53.68
CA ALA A 587 23.03 -8.89 54.38
C ALA A 587 23.06 -7.73 55.38
N ASP A 588 24.20 -7.05 55.59
CA ASP A 588 24.44 -5.91 56.48
C ASP A 588 25.57 -5.09 55.83
N THR A 589 25.21 -4.23 54.88
CA THR A 589 26.17 -3.57 53.97
C THR A 589 27.07 -2.58 54.70
N ASP A 590 26.54 -1.83 55.66
CA ASP A 590 27.31 -0.82 56.39
C ASP A 590 27.94 -1.34 57.71
N GLY A 591 27.54 -2.52 58.17
CA GLY A 591 28.14 -3.23 59.29
C GLY A 591 27.67 -2.76 60.66
N ASP A 592 26.50 -2.12 60.75
CA ASP A 592 25.96 -1.57 61.99
C ASP A 592 25.16 -2.60 62.83
N SER A 593 25.03 -3.83 62.33
CA SER A 593 24.27 -4.97 62.89
C SER A 593 22.76 -4.97 62.62
N LEU A 594 22.26 -4.10 61.75
CA LEU A 594 20.97 -4.25 61.08
C LEU A 594 21.19 -4.82 59.69
N ASN A 595 20.19 -5.55 59.20
CA ASN A 595 20.24 -6.05 57.84
C ASN A 595 19.63 -5.04 56.89
N ASP A 596 20.10 -4.96 55.65
CA ASP A 596 19.68 -3.93 54.70
C ASP A 596 18.17 -3.99 54.44
N GLY A 597 17.62 -5.19 54.27
CA GLY A 597 16.17 -5.43 54.17
C GLY A 597 15.37 -5.06 55.41
N VAL A 598 15.97 -5.10 56.60
CA VAL A 598 15.35 -4.60 57.84
C VAL A 598 15.30 -3.08 57.85
N GLU A 599 16.37 -2.44 57.39
CA GLU A 599 16.53 -0.99 57.34
C GLU A 599 15.63 -0.34 56.31
N VAL A 600 15.70 -0.80 55.06
CA VAL A 600 14.87 -0.30 53.94
C VAL A 600 13.38 -0.42 54.26
N ASN A 601 12.97 -1.55 54.84
CA ASN A 601 11.56 -1.80 55.13
C ASN A 601 11.11 -1.27 56.51
N GLY A 602 12.04 -0.81 57.36
CA GLY A 602 11.77 -0.38 58.74
C GLY A 602 11.08 -1.47 59.57
N THR A 603 11.53 -2.71 59.45
CA THR A 603 10.92 -3.87 60.12
C THR A 603 11.72 -4.33 61.34
N GLY A 604 11.33 -5.43 61.97
CA GLY A 604 12.11 -5.99 63.09
C GLY A 604 12.36 -4.99 64.24
N PRO A 605 13.63 -4.78 64.66
CA PRO A 605 14.03 -3.78 65.66
C PRO A 605 13.59 -2.34 65.33
N LEU A 606 13.46 -2.00 64.04
CA LEU A 606 13.11 -0.67 63.55
C LEU A 606 11.60 -0.38 63.47
N ALA A 607 10.74 -1.36 63.76
CA ALA A 607 9.28 -1.23 63.59
C ALA A 607 8.65 -0.07 64.39
N ALA A 608 9.33 0.45 65.43
CA ALA A 608 8.90 1.59 66.22
C ALA A 608 9.46 2.94 65.75
N TYR A 609 10.51 2.92 64.92
CA TYR A 609 11.36 4.06 64.60
C TYR A 609 11.21 4.49 63.13
N GLY A 610 11.04 3.52 62.22
CA GLY A 610 10.97 3.76 60.77
C GLY A 610 12.21 3.19 60.07
N ALA A 611 12.29 3.40 58.75
CA ALA A 611 13.43 2.96 57.96
C ALA A 611 14.68 3.81 58.26
N THR A 612 15.83 3.16 58.29
CA THR A 612 17.19 3.75 58.35
C THR A 612 17.86 3.58 56.98
N ASN A 613 19.06 4.12 56.82
CA ASN A 613 19.81 4.06 55.57
C ASN A 613 20.83 2.92 55.65
N PRO A 614 20.68 1.83 54.87
CA PRO A 614 21.54 0.62 54.93
C PRO A 614 22.98 0.81 54.45
N LEU A 615 23.35 2.07 54.23
CA LEU A 615 24.58 2.54 53.66
C LEU A 615 25.24 3.55 54.60
N ASP A 616 24.67 3.78 55.77
CA ASP A 616 25.08 4.81 56.70
C ASP A 616 24.82 4.35 58.12
N THR A 617 25.89 3.91 58.76
CA THR A 617 25.85 3.31 60.11
C THR A 617 25.18 4.19 61.17
N ASP A 618 24.96 5.49 60.92
CA ASP A 618 24.33 6.47 61.80
C ASP A 618 23.43 7.40 60.97
N THR A 619 22.21 6.94 60.66
CA THR A 619 21.28 7.61 59.74
C THR A 619 20.94 9.05 60.13
N ASP A 620 20.99 9.37 61.42
CA ASP A 620 20.54 10.65 61.94
C ASP A 620 21.66 11.62 62.37
N ASP A 621 22.91 11.21 62.11
CA ASP A 621 24.15 11.90 62.48
C ASP A 621 24.22 12.21 64.01
N GLY A 622 23.67 11.32 64.84
CA GLY A 622 23.54 11.45 66.30
C GLY A 622 24.80 11.05 67.07
N GLY A 623 25.70 10.28 66.43
CA GLY A 623 26.94 9.75 66.99
C GLY A 623 26.81 8.36 67.61
N VAL A 624 25.66 7.68 67.42
CA VAL A 624 25.41 6.30 67.85
C VAL A 624 24.89 5.55 66.63
N ALA A 625 25.35 4.32 66.42
CA ALA A 625 24.95 3.56 65.23
C ALA A 625 23.50 3.07 65.29
N ASP A 626 22.81 2.99 64.16
CA ASP A 626 21.37 2.72 64.12
C ASP A 626 21.01 1.37 64.78
N GLY A 627 21.82 0.34 64.54
CA GLY A 627 21.70 -0.96 65.20
C GLY A 627 21.88 -0.91 66.71
N VAL A 628 22.75 -0.04 67.23
CA VAL A 628 22.91 0.17 68.68
C VAL A 628 21.67 0.84 69.27
N GLU A 629 21.12 1.83 68.58
CA GLU A 629 19.91 2.53 69.02
C GLU A 629 18.68 1.62 69.00
N ALA A 630 18.48 0.90 67.90
CA ALA A 630 17.32 0.04 67.68
C ALA A 630 17.33 -1.23 68.56
N ILE A 631 18.51 -1.78 68.85
CA ILE A 631 18.66 -3.07 69.55
C ILE A 631 19.01 -2.89 71.04
N THR A 632 19.86 -1.92 71.38
CA THR A 632 20.56 -1.88 72.68
C THR A 632 20.09 -0.76 73.62
N ASP A 633 20.12 0.51 73.20
CA ASP A 633 19.81 1.66 74.10
C ASP A 633 18.39 2.23 73.93
N SER A 634 17.65 1.81 72.90
CA SER A 634 16.26 2.25 72.64
C SER A 634 16.11 3.76 72.39
N THR A 635 17.18 4.45 72.02
CA THR A 635 17.15 5.78 71.37
C THR A 635 16.60 5.66 69.95
N ASN A 636 16.52 6.75 69.19
CA ASN A 636 15.76 6.78 67.95
C ASN A 636 16.65 7.05 66.73
N PRO A 637 16.93 6.03 65.89
CA PRO A 637 17.89 6.11 64.77
C PRO A 637 17.46 6.99 63.59
N THR A 638 16.44 7.82 63.76
CA THR A 638 15.89 8.67 62.68
C THR A 638 15.56 10.09 63.15
N ALA A 639 15.85 10.42 64.41
CA ALA A 639 15.41 11.65 65.06
C ALA A 639 16.52 12.69 65.20
N GLY A 640 17.26 12.94 64.12
CA GLY A 640 18.44 13.80 64.08
C GLY A 640 18.37 15.06 64.94
N ASN A 641 19.10 15.02 66.05
CA ASN A 641 19.71 16.11 66.82
C ASN A 641 19.92 15.62 68.26
N ALA A 642 20.99 14.86 68.52
CA ALA A 642 21.90 15.04 69.66
C ALA A 642 21.24 15.37 71.03
N ALA A 643 20.03 14.90 71.33
CA ALA A 643 19.23 15.34 72.47
C ALA A 643 18.56 14.17 73.18
N ASP A 644 18.25 13.10 72.43
CA ASP A 644 18.20 11.73 72.90
C ASP A 644 19.61 11.14 73.07
N ASP A 645 20.55 11.44 72.18
CA ASP A 645 21.83 10.69 72.11
C ASP A 645 22.96 11.34 72.92
N ASN A 646 22.78 12.58 73.41
CA ASN A 646 23.77 13.28 74.25
C ASN A 646 23.49 13.16 75.75
N ILE A 647 22.85 12.07 76.18
CA ILE A 647 22.76 11.77 77.62
C ILE A 647 24.15 11.31 78.04
N ASP A 648 24.80 12.10 78.90
CA ASP A 648 26.08 11.78 79.56
C ASP A 648 25.75 11.65 81.06
N SER A 649 25.46 10.43 81.48
CA SER A 649 24.85 10.13 82.78
C SER A 649 25.81 10.35 83.95
N ASP A 650 27.12 10.25 83.73
CA ASP A 650 28.14 10.43 84.77
C ASP A 650 29.01 11.69 84.61
N GLY A 651 28.94 12.37 83.47
CA GLY A 651 29.54 13.66 83.19
C GLY A 651 31.01 13.59 82.75
N ASP A 652 31.47 12.46 82.23
CA ASP A 652 32.88 12.22 81.89
C ASP A 652 33.28 12.74 80.49
N GLY A 653 32.29 13.02 79.65
CA GLY A 653 32.45 13.55 78.30
C GLY A 653 32.10 12.57 77.18
N LEU A 654 31.76 11.32 77.49
CA LEU A 654 31.09 10.39 76.58
C LEU A 654 29.59 10.43 76.81
N ASN A 655 28.81 10.01 75.81
CA ASN A 655 27.38 9.80 76.01
C ASN A 655 27.11 8.31 76.30
N ASP A 656 26.00 8.03 76.96
CA ASP A 656 25.60 6.71 77.43
C ASP A 656 25.59 5.69 76.26
N GLY A 657 25.19 6.11 75.06
CA GLY A 657 25.14 5.26 73.86
C GLY A 657 26.53 4.84 73.38
N VAL A 658 27.48 5.77 73.33
CA VAL A 658 28.90 5.52 73.03
C VAL A 658 29.52 4.62 74.09
N GLU A 659 29.22 4.85 75.36
CA GLU A 659 29.73 4.01 76.46
C GLU A 659 29.22 2.57 76.37
N LEU A 660 27.94 2.37 76.05
CA LEU A 660 27.38 1.04 75.79
C LEU A 660 28.03 0.38 74.57
N GLY A 661 28.30 1.13 73.50
CA GLY A 661 29.00 0.64 72.31
C GLY A 661 30.45 0.22 72.56
N LEU A 662 31.15 0.92 73.45
CA LEU A 662 32.52 0.61 73.87
C LEU A 662 32.58 -0.45 75.00
N GLY A 663 31.45 -0.73 75.64
CA GLY A 663 31.34 -1.66 76.76
C GLY A 663 31.75 -1.08 78.11
N THR A 664 31.89 0.25 78.21
CA THR A 664 32.06 0.98 79.48
C THR A 664 30.71 1.13 80.21
N ASP A 665 30.71 1.51 81.49
CA ASP A 665 29.48 1.68 82.28
C ASP A 665 29.00 3.13 82.24
N PRO A 666 27.85 3.45 81.61
CA PRO A 666 27.35 4.82 81.46
C PRO A 666 27.12 5.63 82.74
N ASN A 667 27.25 4.99 83.91
CA ASN A 667 27.06 5.62 85.20
C ASN A 667 28.37 5.70 86.00
N ASN A 668 29.51 5.41 85.37
CA ASN A 668 30.82 5.36 86.00
C ASN A 668 31.94 5.88 85.09
N ALA A 669 32.27 7.17 85.28
CA ALA A 669 33.28 7.98 84.59
C ALA A 669 34.74 7.48 84.58
N ASP A 670 35.00 6.25 85.01
CA ASP A 670 36.29 5.56 85.16
C ASP A 670 35.92 4.07 85.38
N THR A 671 35.54 3.40 84.29
CA THR A 671 34.93 2.05 84.28
C THR A 671 35.85 1.02 84.92
N ASP A 672 37.14 1.09 84.61
CA ASP A 672 38.13 0.14 85.11
C ASP A 672 38.73 0.54 86.46
N GLY A 673 38.66 1.82 86.84
CA GLY A 673 39.10 2.37 88.12
C GLY A 673 40.60 2.68 88.19
N ASP A 674 41.27 2.89 87.06
CA ASP A 674 42.71 3.20 86.99
C ASP A 674 43.03 4.66 87.38
N GLY A 675 42.02 5.54 87.34
CA GLY A 675 42.08 6.95 87.73
C GLY A 675 42.22 7.94 86.56
N ILE A 676 42.17 7.47 85.31
CA ILE A 676 41.84 8.21 84.10
C ILE A 676 40.36 7.90 83.79
N GLY A 677 39.60 8.88 83.29
CA GLY A 677 38.19 8.65 83.00
C GLY A 677 37.99 8.22 81.56
N ASP A 678 36.97 7.40 81.29
CA ASP A 678 36.74 6.74 80.01
C ASP A 678 36.77 7.74 78.85
N GLY A 679 36.07 8.88 78.99
CA GLY A 679 36.08 9.96 77.99
C GLY A 679 37.41 10.69 77.80
N VAL A 680 38.33 10.61 78.75
CA VAL A 680 39.69 11.14 78.62
C VAL A 680 40.60 10.17 77.87
N GLU A 681 40.34 8.88 77.98
CA GLU A 681 41.16 7.83 77.38
C GLU A 681 40.99 7.75 75.87
N ILE A 682 39.76 7.99 75.39
CA ILE A 682 39.40 7.96 73.96
C ILE A 682 39.25 9.36 73.34
N GLY A 683 39.89 10.37 73.93
CA GLY A 683 39.93 11.73 73.35
C GLY A 683 38.62 12.53 73.37
N GLY A 684 37.53 11.95 73.86
CA GLY A 684 36.21 12.59 74.02
C GLY A 684 35.46 12.81 72.69
N ASP A 685 35.88 12.14 71.62
CA ASP A 685 35.18 12.13 70.33
C ASP A 685 34.44 10.81 70.05
N GLY A 686 34.46 9.88 71.01
CA GLY A 686 33.72 8.62 70.96
C GLY A 686 34.37 7.53 70.09
N THR A 687 35.58 7.73 69.59
CA THR A 687 36.30 6.75 68.75
C THR A 687 37.64 6.33 69.36
N ILE A 688 38.05 5.07 69.16
CA ILE A 688 39.36 4.58 69.65
C ILE A 688 40.43 4.89 68.59
N ASP A 689 41.25 5.89 68.87
CA ASP A 689 42.25 6.43 67.95
C ASP A 689 43.66 5.86 68.22
N ALA A 690 44.55 5.99 67.23
CA ALA A 690 45.93 5.51 67.34
C ALA A 690 46.76 6.37 68.32
N GLY A 691 46.73 6.02 69.60
CA GLY A 691 47.43 6.73 70.68
C GLY A 691 46.68 6.75 72.01
N ASP A 692 45.44 6.30 72.01
CA ASP A 692 44.53 6.26 73.15
C ASP A 692 44.89 5.14 74.13
N THR A 693 44.36 5.25 75.35
CA THR A 693 44.39 4.17 76.35
C THR A 693 43.05 3.44 76.35
N ASP A 694 43.05 2.17 76.75
CA ASP A 694 41.85 1.32 76.69
C ASP A 694 41.05 1.49 77.99
N PRO A 695 39.81 2.01 77.95
CA PRO A 695 39.00 2.31 79.13
C PRO A 695 38.52 1.07 79.91
N LEU A 696 38.92 -0.13 79.47
CA LEU A 696 38.65 -1.41 80.12
C LEU A 696 39.92 -2.10 80.66
N ASP A 697 41.12 -1.51 80.50
CA ASP A 697 42.43 -2.11 80.89
C ASP A 697 43.19 -1.33 82.00
N LEU A 698 43.05 -1.84 83.23
CA LEU A 698 43.64 -1.40 84.52
C LEU A 698 45.14 -1.05 84.61
#